data_AF-A0A9D5VUR4-F1
#
_entry.id   AF-A0A9D5VUR4-F1
#
_cell.length_a   1.000
_cell.length_b   1.000
_cell.length_c   1.000
_cell.angle_alpha   90.00
_cell.angle_beta   90.00
_cell.angle_gamma   90.00
#
_symmetry.space_group_name_H-M   'P 1'
#
loop_
_entity.id
_entity.type
_entity.pdbx_description
1 polymer ?
#
loop_
_entity_poly.entity_id
_entity_poly.type
_entity_poly.pdbx_seq_one_letter_code
_entity_poly.pdbx_strand_id
1 'polypeptide(L)'
;MLTKPAKIENIEIRNIEPEDPADTDVQVLVKAFSLNFGDLLCINGLYPTMPEYPFTPGFEISGVVLKTGDMAGQFQVGDEVMGLTGINMGGHSAIVNTNENLLVKKPSNITHEEACAFPVVFLTMHHVFEIAKVKSGEKILIQTAAGGTGLIAVQMAKIIGADIYATASSNDKLDYLKKMGVNYLINYQKEDFSKKILEYTNGYGVDVVINTLPGDAIQKGIDILAPCGRYIEIAMTALKSSNNFDLSNMVDNQVICSVDLRRLITREPDRLREYFDIMVRHLEEGTIRPTVLKVFPFREIKEAYKFMQDRKNIGKIVVTMPEINTPYVKKENLSQDVAVIGMSCRFPGAANIDEFWENLILGKSHISSPPKGRWGESLFYGDDNYYKWGGFLEDIDKFDPLFFNMSGREAEQMDPQQRLFLEESFSALEDAGYANKSISNKNVSVFVGAVRGDYPAKIDAQSFLGNSNSILAARISYFLNLKGPSIPIDTACSSSLVAIHLACQSLISRESEMAIAGGVFVYNTPAFHIMTTSAGMLSSEGKCKTFDDSADGFVPGEGVGVVVLKPLLNAIRDGDNIYGVIKGSGINQDGKTNGITAPSAKSQTDLEISVYEKFNINPETITYVEAHGTGTKLGDPIEIEALTNAFRKYTNKKQYCAIGSVKTNIGHTASAAGIAGFIKALLSLKNKQIPPSLNFKKENQYINFKESPFYVIRTFNEWKIPEDIPRRAGISSFGFSGTNAHVIVEEYKDINLPNSKNSQPILISAKNKDRLKVYVKNIYEFILKHKKNLKLSQISATLQYRDLMDEKIAVSAKDMDDLIDKLDRYVRDEKSLLVESDLKIIHKGQKTRRIHLPTYPFEKKSYWFDSTTKKKETDDNICNFFYKPTWFPYDFKPHPELKVKNRVLIIYPKDCLKLKTVISENYSNDEVFELVLNEEDIDVFINKIGHIDIIYFLGGIKEKEIDIYDLDELKESQEKGILSLFRLVKAIEAFNPKLIVITNDVHKVTEEDVGFSFSGSL
;
A
#
# COMPACT_ATOMS: atom_id res chain seq x y z
N MET A 1 -2.82 32.61 32.69
CA MET A 1 -4.01 32.06 33.36
C MET A 1 -4.87 33.20 33.89
N LEU A 2 -6.19 33.12 33.74
CA LEU A 2 -7.17 34.03 34.31
C LEU A 2 -7.87 33.33 35.48
N THR A 3 -8.02 34.00 36.62
CA THR A 3 -8.71 33.48 37.81
C THR A 3 -10.05 34.15 38.09
N LYS A 4 -10.30 35.27 37.41
CA LYS A 4 -11.52 36.08 37.43
C LYS A 4 -11.50 37.03 36.22
N PRO A 5 -12.61 37.70 35.88
CA PRO A 5 -12.58 38.78 34.89
C PRO A 5 -11.54 39.84 35.28
N ALA A 6 -10.73 40.26 34.30
CA ALA A 6 -9.58 41.13 34.52
C ALA A 6 -9.51 42.24 33.47
N LYS A 7 -8.77 43.31 33.77
CA LYS A 7 -8.29 44.27 32.77
C LYS A 7 -6.94 43.79 32.23
N ILE A 8 -6.53 44.24 31.05
CA ILE A 8 -5.27 43.82 30.40
C ILE A 8 -4.06 44.07 31.34
N GLU A 9 -4.07 45.17 32.10
CA GLU A 9 -3.01 45.52 33.06
C GLU A 9 -2.82 44.44 34.13
N ASN A 10 -3.90 43.74 34.48
CA ASN A 10 -3.97 42.77 35.57
C ASN A 10 -3.73 41.32 35.10
N ILE A 11 -3.35 41.11 33.83
CA ILE A 11 -2.96 39.77 33.36
C ILE A 11 -1.66 39.35 34.06
N GLU A 12 -1.63 38.13 34.59
CA GLU A 12 -0.45 37.54 35.24
C GLU A 12 0.09 36.37 34.40
N ILE A 13 1.41 36.33 34.24
CA ILE A 13 2.14 35.17 33.71
C ILE A 13 2.53 34.32 34.92
N ARG A 14 2.22 33.01 34.87
CA ARG A 14 2.51 32.07 35.95
C ARG A 14 3.23 30.85 35.37
N ASN A 15 4.15 30.30 36.15
CA ASN A 15 4.76 29.00 35.87
C ASN A 15 3.85 27.92 36.48
N ILE A 16 3.46 26.96 35.65
CA ILE A 16 2.61 25.83 36.02
C ILE A 16 3.24 24.60 35.37
N GLU A 17 3.32 23.48 36.10
CA GLU A 17 3.75 22.22 35.50
C GLU A 17 2.65 21.71 34.55
N PRO A 18 3.00 21.34 33.31
CA PRO A 18 2.02 20.81 32.37
C PRO A 18 1.57 19.42 32.80
N GLU A 19 0.26 19.17 32.79
CA GLU A 19 -0.30 17.84 32.94
C GLU A 19 0.04 16.97 31.72
N ASP A 20 0.13 15.65 31.89
CA ASP A 20 0.28 14.74 30.75
C ASP A 20 -0.98 14.76 29.86
N PRO A 21 -0.84 14.53 28.53
CA PRO A 21 -1.99 14.50 27.64
C PRO A 21 -2.92 13.33 27.98
N ALA A 22 -4.23 13.56 27.91
CA ALA A 22 -5.22 12.48 27.97
C ALA A 22 -5.08 11.54 26.76
N ASP A 23 -5.68 10.34 26.83
CA ASP A 23 -5.52 9.28 25.83
C ASP A 23 -5.65 9.75 24.38
N THR A 24 -6.60 10.64 24.06
CA THR A 24 -6.85 11.13 22.69
C THR A 24 -6.20 12.49 22.38
N ASP A 25 -5.47 13.04 23.33
CA ASP A 25 -4.87 14.36 23.22
C ASP A 25 -3.40 14.26 22.82
N VAL A 26 -2.91 15.34 22.22
CA VAL A 26 -1.49 15.54 22.00
C VAL A 26 -1.04 16.77 22.78
N GLN A 27 0.13 16.64 23.38
CA GLN A 27 0.81 17.73 24.06
C GLN A 27 1.69 18.45 23.05
N VAL A 28 1.46 19.74 22.83
CA VAL A 28 2.17 20.56 21.83
C VAL A 28 3.01 21.61 22.53
N LEU A 29 4.31 21.67 22.18
CA LEU A 29 5.18 22.80 22.45
C LEU A 29 4.80 23.93 21.51
N VAL A 30 4.09 24.92 22.03
CA VAL A 30 3.62 26.07 21.25
C VAL A 30 4.82 26.91 20.84
N LYS A 31 4.99 27.12 19.53
CA LYS A 31 6.01 28.01 18.95
C LYS A 31 5.45 29.40 18.73
N ALA A 32 4.20 29.49 18.26
CA ALA A 32 3.47 30.73 18.11
C ALA A 32 1.96 30.51 18.27
N PHE A 33 1.26 31.55 18.70
CA PHE A 33 -0.19 31.62 18.71
C PHE A 33 -0.64 33.00 18.23
N SER A 34 -1.88 33.12 17.77
CA SER A 34 -2.41 34.40 17.31
C SER A 34 -3.56 34.89 18.18
N LEU A 35 -3.65 36.20 18.35
CA LEU A 35 -4.70 36.82 19.14
C LEU A 35 -5.98 36.95 18.31
N ASN A 36 -7.11 36.64 18.94
CA ASN A 36 -8.45 36.85 18.41
C ASN A 36 -9.22 37.84 19.27
N PHE A 37 -10.20 38.54 18.68
CA PHE A 37 -11.07 39.43 19.47
C PHE A 37 -11.83 38.66 20.56
N GLY A 38 -12.13 37.37 20.33
CA GLY A 38 -12.66 36.45 21.34
C GLY A 38 -11.77 36.30 22.57
N ASP A 39 -10.43 36.37 22.43
CA ASP A 39 -9.50 36.28 23.56
C ASP A 39 -9.59 37.51 24.46
N LEU A 40 -9.75 38.69 23.86
CA LEU A 40 -9.98 39.94 24.59
C LEU A 40 -11.29 39.91 25.37
N LEU A 41 -12.33 39.32 24.79
CA LEU A 41 -13.61 39.12 25.47
C LEU A 41 -13.49 38.12 26.63
N CYS A 42 -12.68 37.07 26.49
CA CYS A 42 -12.39 36.13 27.58
C CYS A 42 -11.69 36.82 28.77
N ILE A 43 -10.74 37.72 28.50
CA ILE A 43 -10.08 38.53 29.54
C ILE A 43 -11.09 39.35 30.34
N ASN A 44 -12.01 40.01 29.65
CA ASN A 44 -13.04 40.85 30.26
C ASN A 44 -14.20 40.06 30.89
N GLY A 45 -14.22 38.72 30.76
CA GLY A 45 -15.31 37.89 31.25
C GLY A 45 -16.61 38.00 30.46
N LEU A 46 -16.53 38.42 29.19
CA LEU A 46 -17.69 38.72 28.33
C LEU A 46 -17.91 37.70 27.21
N TYR A 47 -17.05 36.69 27.08
CA TYR A 47 -17.16 35.72 25.99
C TYR A 47 -18.21 34.63 26.31
N PRO A 48 -19.23 34.42 25.46
CA PRO A 48 -20.38 33.55 25.77
C PRO A 48 -20.10 32.11 26.16
N THR A 49 -18.99 31.53 25.70
CA THR A 49 -18.65 30.10 25.85
C THR A 49 -17.22 29.92 26.38
N MET A 50 -16.75 30.85 27.21
CA MET A 50 -15.47 30.71 27.90
C MET A 50 -15.55 29.64 29.00
N PRO A 51 -14.44 28.95 29.33
CA PRO A 51 -14.40 28.02 30.46
C PRO A 51 -14.68 28.70 31.80
N GLU A 52 -14.99 27.90 32.82
CA GLU A 52 -14.97 28.39 34.20
C GLU A 52 -13.56 28.80 34.63
N TYR A 53 -13.47 29.77 35.54
CA TYR A 53 -12.18 30.16 36.10
C TYR A 53 -11.69 29.11 37.12
N PRO A 54 -10.38 28.80 37.16
CA PRO A 54 -9.31 29.39 36.37
C PRO A 54 -9.08 28.70 35.01
N PHE A 55 -8.72 29.47 33.97
CA PHE A 55 -8.34 28.91 32.67
C PHE A 55 -7.30 29.79 31.95
N THR A 56 -6.68 29.27 30.87
CA THR A 56 -5.76 30.04 30.02
C THR A 56 -6.41 30.31 28.65
N PRO A 57 -6.50 31.57 28.18
CA PRO A 57 -7.09 31.87 26.87
C PRO A 57 -6.25 31.34 25.68
N GLY A 58 -6.76 31.49 24.46
CA GLY A 58 -6.08 31.14 23.22
C GLY A 58 -6.79 30.03 22.46
N PHE A 59 -7.33 30.38 21.30
CA PHE A 59 -8.14 29.50 20.43
C PHE A 59 -7.33 28.68 19.43
N GLU A 60 -6.14 29.13 19.06
CA GLU A 60 -5.35 28.53 17.98
C GLU A 60 -3.86 28.63 18.25
N ILE A 61 -3.12 27.65 17.76
CA ILE A 61 -1.69 27.48 18.01
C ILE A 61 -0.98 26.92 16.77
N SER A 62 0.33 27.15 16.72
CA SER A 62 1.25 26.38 15.90
C SER A 62 2.46 25.98 16.74
N GLY A 63 2.92 24.74 16.60
CA GLY A 63 3.94 24.19 17.48
C GLY A 63 4.47 22.83 17.05
N VAL A 64 5.16 22.17 17.98
CA VAL A 64 5.77 20.85 17.77
C VAL A 64 5.22 19.87 18.80
N VAL A 65 4.85 18.67 18.39
CA VAL A 65 4.34 17.64 19.31
C VAL A 65 5.44 17.19 20.27
N LEU A 66 5.16 17.24 21.57
CA LEU A 66 6.04 16.79 22.66
C LEU A 66 5.70 15.39 23.16
N LYS A 67 4.41 15.10 23.34
CA LYS A 67 3.88 13.83 23.83
C LYS A 67 2.53 13.55 23.17
N THR A 68 2.15 12.27 23.11
CA THR A 68 0.85 11.81 22.63
C THR A 68 0.21 10.96 23.70
N GLY A 69 -1.10 11.09 23.91
CA GLY A 69 -1.85 10.13 24.71
C GLY A 69 -1.89 8.76 24.04
N ASP A 70 -2.20 7.72 24.81
CA ASP A 70 -2.11 6.31 24.38
C ASP A 70 -3.01 5.96 23.17
N MET A 71 -4.07 6.73 22.94
CA MET A 71 -5.03 6.56 21.85
C MET A 71 -4.89 7.62 20.74
N ALA A 72 -4.02 8.62 20.90
CA ALA A 72 -3.73 9.63 19.89
C ALA A 72 -2.77 9.04 18.85
N GLY A 73 -3.20 8.96 17.59
CA GLY A 73 -2.49 8.24 16.52
C GLY A 73 -2.23 9.04 15.24
N GLN A 74 -2.65 10.30 15.18
CA GLN A 74 -2.49 11.16 13.99
C GLN A 74 -1.11 11.81 13.90
N PHE A 75 -0.48 12.09 15.03
CA PHE A 75 0.80 12.78 15.10
C PHE A 75 1.82 12.01 15.92
N GLN A 76 3.09 12.27 15.64
CA GLN A 76 4.22 11.71 16.40
C GLN A 76 5.00 12.85 17.07
N VAL A 77 5.69 12.53 18.17
CA VAL A 77 6.62 13.46 18.80
C VAL A 77 7.60 14.02 17.77
N GLY A 78 7.72 15.34 17.71
CA GLY A 78 8.53 16.07 16.74
C GLY A 78 7.79 16.55 15.48
N ASP A 79 6.55 16.11 15.23
CA ASP A 79 5.75 16.65 14.13
C ASP A 79 5.43 18.15 14.36
N GLU A 80 5.60 18.97 13.33
CA GLU A 80 5.10 20.36 13.31
C GLU A 80 3.60 20.36 13.03
N VAL A 81 2.84 20.99 13.92
CA VAL A 81 1.37 21.01 13.88
C VAL A 81 0.83 22.43 13.97
N MET A 82 -0.37 22.63 13.46
CA MET A 82 -1.17 23.85 13.61
C MET A 82 -2.64 23.48 13.78
N GLY A 83 -3.41 24.34 14.44
CA GLY A 83 -4.84 24.12 14.59
C GLY A 83 -5.44 24.85 15.77
N LEU A 84 -6.52 24.28 16.29
CA LEU A 84 -7.34 24.85 17.35
C LEU A 84 -7.06 24.21 18.70
N THR A 85 -7.38 24.95 19.76
CA THR A 85 -7.44 24.43 21.12
C THR A 85 -8.86 23.99 21.47
N GLY A 86 -8.98 23.03 22.38
CA GLY A 86 -10.26 22.48 22.80
C GLY A 86 -11.16 23.44 23.58
N ILE A 87 -12.24 22.88 24.15
CA ILE A 87 -13.19 23.67 24.96
C ILE A 87 -12.51 24.28 26.20
N ASN A 88 -11.44 23.66 26.71
CA ASN A 88 -10.68 24.18 27.85
C ASN A 88 -9.70 25.33 27.48
N MET A 89 -9.58 25.65 26.19
CA MET A 89 -8.61 26.60 25.66
C MET A 89 -7.17 26.23 26.06
N GLY A 90 -6.28 27.20 26.22
CA GLY A 90 -4.89 26.97 26.64
C GLY A 90 -3.85 27.48 25.66
N GLY A 91 -4.24 28.04 24.50
CA GLY A 91 -3.29 28.38 23.44
C GLY A 91 -2.25 29.45 23.81
N HIS A 92 -2.53 30.27 24.83
CA HIS A 92 -1.59 31.28 25.36
C HIS A 92 -0.64 30.71 26.43
N SER A 93 -0.29 29.43 26.31
CA SER A 93 0.65 28.73 27.18
C SER A 93 1.76 28.10 26.33
N ALA A 94 2.93 27.86 26.94
CA ALA A 94 4.07 27.31 26.21
C ALA A 94 3.87 25.83 25.84
N ILE A 95 3.07 25.11 26.62
CA ILE A 95 2.72 23.71 26.40
C ILE A 95 1.21 23.59 26.56
N VAL A 96 0.55 23.02 25.56
CA VAL A 96 -0.91 22.82 25.55
C VAL A 96 -1.25 21.37 25.22
N ASN A 97 -2.15 20.77 25.99
CA ASN A 97 -2.79 19.51 25.63
C ASN A 97 -4.06 19.85 24.83
N THR A 98 -4.21 19.27 23.65
CA THR A 98 -5.40 19.44 22.82
C THR A 98 -5.71 18.16 22.08
N ASN A 99 -6.99 17.93 21.79
CA ASN A 99 -7.41 16.75 21.06
C ASN A 99 -6.77 16.71 19.66
N GLU A 100 -6.28 15.55 19.24
CA GLU A 100 -5.61 15.43 17.94
C GLU A 100 -6.50 15.84 16.76
N ASN A 101 -7.82 15.68 16.86
CA ASN A 101 -8.76 16.05 15.80
C ASN A 101 -8.88 17.57 15.58
N LEU A 102 -8.36 18.37 16.51
CA LEU A 102 -8.32 19.83 16.41
C LEU A 102 -7.05 20.34 15.73
N LEU A 103 -6.17 19.44 15.29
CA LEU A 103 -4.88 19.76 14.70
C LEU A 103 -4.73 19.19 13.30
N VAL A 104 -3.83 19.80 12.54
CA VAL A 104 -3.31 19.32 11.27
C VAL A 104 -1.79 19.47 11.23
N LYS A 105 -1.13 18.74 10.33
CA LYS A 105 0.29 18.97 10.06
C LYS A 105 0.47 20.36 9.45
N LYS A 106 1.48 21.08 9.93
CA LYS A 106 1.84 22.38 9.39
C LYS A 106 2.52 22.18 8.02
N PRO A 107 2.05 22.83 6.94
CA PRO A 107 2.77 22.83 5.67
C PRO A 107 4.20 23.36 5.83
N SER A 108 5.15 22.76 5.11
CA SER A 108 6.58 23.12 5.23
C SER A 108 6.91 24.46 4.57
N ASN A 109 6.02 24.98 3.71
CA ASN A 109 6.20 26.22 2.95
C ASN A 109 5.80 27.50 3.73
N ILE A 110 5.30 27.37 4.96
CA ILE A 110 4.89 28.50 5.82
C ILE A 110 5.60 28.45 7.18
N THR A 111 5.71 29.59 7.84
CA THR A 111 6.30 29.68 9.20
C THR A 111 5.28 29.33 10.29
N HIS A 112 5.72 29.13 11.54
CA HIS A 112 4.81 28.92 12.68
C HIS A 112 3.92 30.16 12.94
N GLU A 113 4.45 31.37 12.69
CA GLU A 113 3.72 32.62 12.81
C GLU A 113 2.58 32.72 11.78
N GLU A 114 2.87 32.36 10.54
CA GLU A 114 1.85 32.31 9.47
C GLU A 114 0.83 31.21 9.74
N ALA A 115 1.30 30.03 10.16
CA ALA A 115 0.45 28.88 10.46
C ALA A 115 -0.54 29.17 11.59
N CYS A 116 -0.11 29.76 12.71
CA CYS A 116 -1.01 30.06 13.83
C CYS A 116 -2.02 31.18 13.53
N ALA A 117 -1.82 31.96 12.47
CA ALA A 117 -2.67 33.08 12.09
C ALA A 117 -3.85 32.69 11.18
N PHE A 118 -3.98 31.41 10.82
CA PHE A 118 -4.89 30.94 9.78
C PHE A 118 -6.13 30.16 10.25
N PRO A 119 -6.05 29.19 11.18
CA PRO A 119 -7.14 28.26 11.48
C PRO A 119 -8.49 28.92 11.79
N VAL A 120 -8.55 29.80 12.80
CA VAL A 120 -9.83 30.40 13.23
C VAL A 120 -10.43 31.24 12.11
N VAL A 121 -9.61 32.07 11.45
CA VAL A 121 -10.11 32.99 10.42
C VAL A 121 -10.54 32.25 9.15
N PHE A 122 -9.79 31.22 8.75
CA PHE A 122 -10.12 30.42 7.58
C PHE A 122 -11.37 29.58 7.80
N LEU A 123 -11.41 28.80 8.87
CA LEU A 123 -12.53 27.90 9.15
C LEU A 123 -13.85 28.68 9.33
N THR A 124 -13.79 29.85 9.97
CA THR A 124 -14.97 30.72 10.09
C THR A 124 -15.45 31.18 8.71
N MET A 125 -14.55 31.67 7.85
CA MET A 125 -14.94 32.21 6.54
C MET A 125 -15.35 31.11 5.56
N HIS A 126 -14.70 29.94 5.60
CA HIS A 126 -15.12 28.81 4.79
C HIS A 126 -16.58 28.42 5.09
N HIS A 127 -16.93 28.30 6.37
CA HIS A 127 -18.31 28.02 6.78
C HIS A 127 -19.30 29.14 6.40
N VAL A 128 -18.89 30.41 6.55
CA VAL A 128 -19.71 31.56 6.13
C VAL A 128 -20.01 31.50 4.64
N PHE A 129 -19.00 31.23 3.79
CA PHE A 129 -19.18 31.13 2.35
C PHE A 129 -20.01 29.91 1.94
N GLU A 130 -19.90 28.79 2.65
CA GLU A 130 -20.73 27.61 2.42
C GLU A 130 -22.21 27.87 2.72
N ILE A 131 -22.53 28.49 3.87
CA ILE A 131 -23.91 28.85 4.22
C ILE A 131 -24.44 29.93 3.30
N ALA A 132 -23.63 30.97 3.06
CA ALA A 132 -24.02 32.04 2.17
C ALA A 132 -24.18 31.52 0.74
N LYS A 133 -23.47 30.47 0.31
CA LYS A 133 -23.47 29.97 -1.09
C LYS A 133 -23.15 31.07 -2.10
N VAL A 134 -22.11 31.87 -1.82
CA VAL A 134 -21.71 33.01 -2.64
C VAL A 134 -21.39 32.56 -4.07
N LYS A 135 -21.91 33.27 -5.07
CA LYS A 135 -21.71 32.98 -6.49
C LYS A 135 -20.90 34.07 -7.18
N SER A 136 -20.32 33.71 -8.32
CA SER A 136 -19.65 34.67 -9.20
C SER A 136 -20.63 35.77 -9.66
N GLY A 137 -20.19 37.02 -9.63
CA GLY A 137 -21.00 38.20 -9.97
C GLY A 137 -21.97 38.69 -8.88
N GLU A 138 -22.09 37.99 -7.75
CA GLU A 138 -22.86 38.51 -6.61
C GLU A 138 -22.13 39.67 -5.92
N LYS A 139 -22.89 40.65 -5.44
CA LYS A 139 -22.39 41.79 -4.67
C LYS A 139 -22.29 41.42 -3.20
N ILE A 140 -21.09 41.44 -2.66
CA ILE A 140 -20.82 41.06 -1.28
C ILE A 140 -20.28 42.24 -0.46
N LEU A 141 -20.96 42.57 0.62
CA LEU A 141 -20.48 43.50 1.63
C LEU A 141 -19.70 42.75 2.72
N ILE A 142 -18.41 43.09 2.86
CA ILE A 142 -17.52 42.57 3.91
C ILE A 142 -17.23 43.69 4.90
N GLN A 143 -17.82 43.60 6.10
CA GLN A 143 -17.59 44.58 7.16
C GLN A 143 -16.22 44.38 7.81
N THR A 144 -15.54 45.47 8.17
CA THR A 144 -14.20 45.46 8.76
C THR A 144 -13.18 44.64 7.93
N ALA A 145 -13.22 44.77 6.60
CA ALA A 145 -12.55 43.87 5.67
C ALA A 145 -11.02 43.79 5.84
N ALA A 146 -10.38 44.78 6.46
CA ALA A 146 -8.94 44.72 6.76
C ALA A 146 -8.59 43.90 8.02
N GLY A 147 -9.57 43.38 8.76
CA GLY A 147 -9.35 42.48 9.90
C GLY A 147 -8.98 41.05 9.47
N GLY A 148 -8.65 40.18 10.43
CA GLY A 148 -8.23 38.80 10.15
C GLY A 148 -9.23 37.99 9.31
N THR A 149 -10.50 37.92 9.75
CA THR A 149 -11.57 37.26 8.97
C THR A 149 -11.88 37.99 7.66
N GLY A 150 -11.89 39.33 7.70
CA GLY A 150 -12.17 40.17 6.53
C GLY A 150 -11.20 39.93 5.37
N LEU A 151 -9.90 39.79 5.65
CA LEU A 151 -8.88 39.56 4.62
C LEU A 151 -8.98 38.17 4.00
N ILE A 152 -9.41 37.17 4.77
CA ILE A 152 -9.72 35.84 4.22
C ILE A 152 -10.99 35.91 3.36
N ALA A 153 -12.04 36.59 3.81
CA ALA A 153 -13.27 36.78 3.05
C ALA A 153 -13.03 37.49 1.71
N VAL A 154 -12.17 38.52 1.70
CA VAL A 154 -11.77 39.21 0.45
C VAL A 154 -11.07 38.25 -0.50
N GLN A 155 -10.13 37.43 -0.02
CA GLN A 155 -9.45 36.44 -0.85
C GLN A 155 -10.42 35.39 -1.42
N MET A 156 -11.33 34.86 -0.59
CA MET A 156 -12.35 33.88 -1.02
C MET A 156 -13.33 34.49 -2.04
N ALA A 157 -13.83 35.71 -1.80
CA ALA A 157 -14.71 36.41 -2.74
C ALA A 157 -14.03 36.67 -4.08
N LYS A 158 -12.73 37.00 -4.09
CA LYS A 158 -11.96 37.17 -5.34
C LYS A 158 -11.82 35.86 -6.12
N ILE A 159 -11.58 34.74 -5.45
CA ILE A 159 -11.47 33.42 -6.11
C ILE A 159 -12.80 33.05 -6.76
N ILE A 160 -13.93 33.35 -6.12
CA ILE A 160 -15.28 33.09 -6.65
C ILE A 160 -15.64 34.08 -7.78
N GLY A 161 -15.02 35.27 -7.79
CA GLY A 161 -15.35 36.36 -8.72
C GLY A 161 -16.59 37.15 -8.31
N ALA A 162 -16.79 37.36 -7.01
CA ALA A 162 -17.83 38.23 -6.48
C ALA A 162 -17.41 39.72 -6.50
N ASP A 163 -18.37 40.63 -6.60
CA ASP A 163 -18.15 42.08 -6.56
C ASP A 163 -18.05 42.56 -5.10
N ILE A 164 -16.85 42.96 -4.69
CA ILE A 164 -16.53 43.20 -3.27
C ILE A 164 -16.77 44.66 -2.88
N TYR A 165 -17.64 44.84 -1.89
CA TYR A 165 -17.86 46.08 -1.14
C TYR A 165 -17.25 45.91 0.25
N ALA A 166 -16.31 46.77 0.62
CA ALA A 166 -15.55 46.61 1.85
C ALA A 166 -15.61 47.86 2.71
N THR A 167 -15.78 47.66 4.01
CA THR A 167 -15.67 48.75 4.99
C THR A 167 -14.39 48.61 5.83
N ALA A 168 -13.81 49.75 6.20
CA ALA A 168 -12.74 49.80 7.19
C ALA A 168 -12.78 51.09 8.00
N SER A 169 -12.07 51.11 9.14
CA SER A 169 -12.10 52.21 10.11
C SER A 169 -11.16 53.37 9.78
N SER A 170 -10.22 53.21 8.84
CA SER A 170 -9.23 54.23 8.50
C SER A 170 -8.81 54.14 7.04
N ASN A 171 -8.27 55.25 6.51
CA ASN A 171 -7.86 55.33 5.12
C ASN A 171 -6.69 54.38 4.81
N ASP A 172 -5.73 54.21 5.72
CA ASP A 172 -4.62 53.27 5.54
C ASP A 172 -5.10 51.82 5.30
N LYS A 173 -6.19 51.43 5.98
CA LYS A 173 -6.81 50.12 5.80
C LYS A 173 -7.52 50.00 4.45
N LEU A 174 -8.18 51.07 4.01
CA LEU A 174 -8.80 51.13 2.70
C LEU A 174 -7.76 51.09 1.58
N ASP A 175 -6.62 51.78 1.72
CA ASP A 175 -5.52 51.74 0.76
C ASP A 175 -4.92 50.35 0.65
N TYR A 176 -4.83 49.60 1.76
CA TYR A 176 -4.43 48.20 1.75
C TYR A 176 -5.42 47.33 0.97
N LEU A 177 -6.73 47.46 1.23
CA LEU A 177 -7.77 46.74 0.50
C LEU A 177 -7.81 47.10 -0.99
N LYS A 178 -7.54 48.37 -1.33
CA LYS A 178 -7.41 48.83 -2.72
C LYS A 178 -6.27 48.13 -3.43
N LYS A 179 -5.11 47.96 -2.78
CA LYS A 179 -3.97 47.19 -3.31
C LYS A 179 -4.29 45.72 -3.50
N MET A 180 -5.21 45.16 -2.70
CA MET A 180 -5.76 43.83 -2.91
C MET A 180 -6.77 43.75 -4.05
N GLY A 181 -7.06 44.86 -4.75
CA GLY A 181 -7.98 44.90 -5.88
C GLY A 181 -9.45 45.01 -5.49
N VAL A 182 -9.76 45.53 -4.30
CA VAL A 182 -11.14 45.85 -3.90
C VAL A 182 -11.52 47.22 -4.44
N ASN A 183 -12.61 47.28 -5.20
CA ASN A 183 -13.01 48.48 -5.95
C ASN A 183 -13.92 49.43 -5.15
N TYR A 184 -14.78 48.90 -4.28
CA TYR A 184 -15.76 49.68 -3.53
C TYR A 184 -15.37 49.73 -2.05
N LEU A 185 -14.90 50.89 -1.61
CA LEU A 185 -14.24 51.09 -0.32
C LEU A 185 -14.95 52.19 0.47
N ILE A 186 -15.32 51.89 1.71
CA ILE A 186 -16.11 52.81 2.55
C ILE A 186 -15.45 52.97 3.92
N ASN A 187 -15.22 54.21 4.33
CA ASN A 187 -14.78 54.49 5.71
C ASN A 187 -16.01 54.58 6.63
N TYR A 188 -16.38 53.48 7.29
CA TYR A 188 -17.60 53.41 8.11
C TYR A 188 -17.59 54.32 9.35
N GLN A 189 -16.45 54.92 9.70
CA GLN A 189 -16.39 55.93 10.78
C GLN A 189 -16.68 57.35 10.28
N LYS A 190 -16.57 57.60 8.98
CA LYS A 190 -16.77 58.92 8.36
C LYS A 190 -17.99 58.98 7.47
N GLU A 191 -18.43 57.84 6.95
CA GLU A 191 -19.49 57.73 5.95
C GLU A 191 -20.55 56.74 6.43
N ASP A 192 -21.80 56.98 6.04
CA ASP A 192 -22.87 56.00 6.22
C ASP A 192 -22.77 54.93 5.12
N PHE A 193 -22.29 53.75 5.49
CA PHE A 193 -22.05 52.68 4.53
C PHE A 193 -23.31 52.21 3.80
N SER A 194 -24.48 52.30 4.45
CA SER A 194 -25.75 51.89 3.83
C SER A 194 -26.08 52.77 2.63
N LYS A 195 -25.97 54.10 2.80
CA LYS A 195 -26.18 55.08 1.73
C LYS A 195 -25.16 54.92 0.61
N LYS A 196 -23.88 54.75 0.96
CA LYS A 196 -22.81 54.56 -0.03
C LYS A 196 -23.00 53.30 -0.87
N ILE A 197 -23.47 52.21 -0.27
CA ILE A 197 -23.76 50.98 -1.01
C ILE A 197 -24.92 51.21 -1.96
N LEU A 198 -26.02 51.82 -1.52
CA LEU A 198 -27.14 52.13 -2.40
C LEU A 198 -26.73 53.07 -3.54
N GLU A 199 -25.84 54.04 -3.29
CA GLU A 199 -25.24 54.88 -4.34
C GLU A 199 -24.43 54.03 -5.35
N TYR A 200 -23.52 53.17 -4.86
CA TYR A 200 -22.69 52.34 -5.74
C TYR A 200 -23.46 51.27 -6.50
N THR A 201 -24.63 50.90 -6.01
CA THR A 201 -25.45 49.81 -6.56
C THR A 201 -26.70 50.32 -7.27
N ASN A 202 -26.84 51.65 -7.43
CA ASN A 202 -28.01 52.31 -8.02
C ASN A 202 -29.34 51.86 -7.38
N GLY A 203 -29.34 51.72 -6.05
CA GLY A 203 -30.51 51.32 -5.25
C GLY A 203 -30.75 49.81 -5.17
N TYR A 204 -29.93 48.96 -5.80
CA TYR A 204 -30.09 47.50 -5.77
C TYR A 204 -29.77 46.89 -4.39
N GLY A 205 -28.76 47.41 -3.69
CA GLY A 205 -28.24 46.80 -2.46
C GLY A 205 -27.18 45.72 -2.73
N VAL A 206 -27.06 44.73 -1.83
CA VAL A 206 -26.08 43.65 -1.91
C VAL A 206 -26.71 42.28 -1.70
N ASP A 207 -26.18 41.27 -2.38
CA ASP A 207 -26.69 39.89 -2.33
C ASP A 207 -26.24 39.17 -1.05
N VAL A 208 -25.07 39.55 -0.51
CA VAL A 208 -24.50 38.95 0.71
C VAL A 208 -23.93 40.04 1.61
N VAL A 209 -24.23 39.98 2.91
CA VAL A 209 -23.61 40.82 3.95
C VAL A 209 -22.92 39.91 4.96
N ILE A 210 -21.61 40.09 5.13
CA ILE A 210 -20.85 39.49 6.24
C ILE A 210 -20.61 40.60 7.26
N ASN A 211 -21.37 40.58 8.35
CA ASN A 211 -21.31 41.61 9.39
C ASN A 211 -20.44 41.19 10.58
N THR A 212 -19.67 42.16 11.06
CA THR A 212 -18.83 42.10 12.27
C THR A 212 -19.02 43.34 13.16
N LEU A 213 -19.79 44.33 12.71
CA LEU A 213 -19.97 45.60 13.40
C LEU A 213 -21.18 45.52 14.34
N PRO A 214 -21.06 46.04 15.58
CA PRO A 214 -22.19 46.09 16.50
C PRO A 214 -23.13 47.27 16.19
N GLY A 215 -24.26 47.31 16.89
CA GLY A 215 -25.15 48.46 16.93
C GLY A 215 -26.05 48.58 15.70
N ASP A 216 -26.24 49.82 15.22
CA ASP A 216 -27.10 50.14 14.08
C ASP A 216 -26.60 49.54 12.76
N ALA A 217 -25.33 49.12 12.69
CA ALA A 217 -24.76 48.40 11.56
C ALA A 217 -25.50 47.09 11.24
N ILE A 218 -26.14 46.46 12.24
CA ILE A 218 -26.94 45.25 12.03
C ILE A 218 -28.16 45.58 11.19
N GLN A 219 -28.98 46.54 11.65
CA GLN A 219 -30.18 46.99 10.93
C GLN A 219 -29.83 47.54 9.55
N LYS A 220 -28.82 48.41 9.47
CA LYS A 220 -28.34 48.98 8.19
C LYS A 220 -27.89 47.92 7.19
N GLY A 221 -27.32 46.81 7.67
CA GLY A 221 -26.92 45.70 6.80
C GLY A 221 -28.10 44.87 6.32
N ILE A 222 -29.16 44.74 7.12
CA ILE A 222 -30.42 44.07 6.73
C ILE A 222 -31.16 44.92 5.70
N ASP A 223 -31.24 46.24 5.91
CA ASP A 223 -31.99 47.18 5.06
C ASP A 223 -31.43 47.32 3.64
N ILE A 224 -30.18 46.92 3.41
CA ILE A 224 -29.52 46.99 2.09
C ILE A 224 -29.44 45.63 1.38
N LEU A 225 -30.11 44.60 1.89
CA LEU A 225 -30.15 43.30 1.22
C LEU A 225 -31.00 43.38 -0.05
N ALA A 226 -30.43 42.94 -1.16
CA ALA A 226 -31.16 42.70 -2.39
C ALA A 226 -32.21 41.57 -2.21
N PRO A 227 -33.18 41.42 -3.14
CA PRO A 227 -34.07 40.26 -3.18
C PRO A 227 -33.30 38.94 -3.11
N CYS A 228 -33.77 38.00 -2.28
CA CYS A 228 -33.09 36.73 -1.96
C CYS A 228 -31.71 36.88 -1.29
N GLY A 229 -31.38 38.06 -0.77
CA GLY A 229 -30.10 38.36 -0.12
C GLY A 229 -29.89 37.60 1.19
N ARG A 230 -28.61 37.38 1.54
CA ARG A 230 -28.19 36.63 2.74
C ARG A 230 -27.35 37.51 3.66
N TYR A 231 -27.84 37.69 4.88
CA TYR A 231 -27.12 38.38 5.94
C TYR A 231 -26.51 37.36 6.91
N ILE A 232 -25.19 37.46 7.11
CA ILE A 232 -24.43 36.57 7.98
C ILE A 232 -23.79 37.39 9.10
N GLU A 233 -24.23 37.13 10.34
CA GLU A 233 -23.68 37.73 11.55
C GLU A 233 -22.59 36.83 12.16
N ILE A 234 -21.40 37.36 12.40
CA ILE A 234 -20.32 36.62 13.08
C ILE A 234 -19.94 37.22 14.45
N ALA A 235 -20.42 38.41 14.80
CA ALA A 235 -20.19 39.06 16.08
C ALA A 235 -21.25 38.67 17.13
N MET A 236 -21.14 37.47 17.71
CA MET A 236 -22.16 36.91 18.63
C MET A 236 -22.45 37.77 19.87
N THR A 237 -21.46 38.49 20.41
CA THR A 237 -21.69 39.41 21.54
C THR A 237 -22.52 40.60 21.15
N ALA A 238 -22.33 41.15 19.95
CA ALA A 238 -23.12 42.26 19.43
C ALA A 238 -24.59 41.83 19.26
N LEU A 239 -24.80 40.64 18.70
CA LEU A 239 -26.13 40.06 18.52
C LEU A 239 -26.85 39.84 19.86
N LYS A 240 -26.17 39.31 20.88
CA LYS A 240 -26.76 39.14 22.22
C LYS A 240 -27.13 40.45 22.93
N SER A 241 -26.41 41.53 22.63
CA SER A 241 -26.68 42.86 23.20
C SER A 241 -27.68 43.69 22.39
N SER A 242 -28.11 43.18 21.23
CA SER A 242 -29.09 43.86 20.40
C SER A 242 -30.50 43.67 20.98
N ASN A 243 -31.29 44.74 21.02
CA ASN A 243 -32.62 44.71 21.60
C ASN A 243 -33.67 44.24 20.57
N ASN A 244 -33.96 45.08 19.56
CA ASN A 244 -35.00 44.85 18.56
C ASN A 244 -34.47 45.11 17.14
N PHE A 245 -34.88 44.30 16.17
CA PHE A 245 -34.67 44.52 14.73
C PHE A 245 -36.00 44.77 14.04
N ASP A 246 -36.00 45.67 13.06
CA ASP A 246 -37.12 45.84 12.14
C ASP A 246 -36.93 44.91 10.94
N LEU A 247 -37.84 43.94 10.79
CA LEU A 247 -37.85 42.99 9.68
C LEU A 247 -38.89 43.35 8.62
N SER A 248 -39.55 44.51 8.72
CA SER A 248 -40.59 44.93 7.78
C SER A 248 -40.09 45.04 6.33
N ASN A 249 -38.78 45.23 6.13
CA ASN A 249 -38.13 45.27 4.82
C ASN A 249 -37.74 43.89 4.26
N MET A 250 -37.95 42.79 5.01
CA MET A 250 -37.61 41.43 4.57
C MET A 250 -38.76 40.74 3.81
N VAL A 251 -39.25 41.38 2.75
CA VAL A 251 -40.42 40.90 1.98
C VAL A 251 -40.05 40.16 0.69
N ASP A 252 -38.75 40.05 0.38
CA ASP A 252 -38.24 39.53 -0.90
C ASP A 252 -37.42 38.24 -0.73
N ASN A 253 -37.85 37.34 0.17
CA ASN A 253 -37.19 36.06 0.46
C ASN A 253 -35.75 36.18 0.99
N GLN A 254 -35.42 37.25 1.70
CA GLN A 254 -34.11 37.41 2.32
C GLN A 254 -33.91 36.47 3.53
N VAL A 255 -32.65 36.17 3.87
CA VAL A 255 -32.27 35.24 4.95
C VAL A 255 -31.29 35.90 5.91
N ILE A 256 -31.45 35.67 7.22
CA ILE A 256 -30.50 36.04 8.28
C ILE A 256 -29.96 34.77 8.93
N CYS A 257 -28.63 34.66 9.05
CA CYS A 257 -27.96 33.56 9.73
C CYS A 257 -26.86 34.08 10.66
N SER A 258 -26.67 33.40 11.80
CA SER A 258 -25.55 33.65 12.73
C SER A 258 -24.52 32.52 12.65
N VAL A 259 -23.23 32.84 12.68
CA VAL A 259 -22.14 31.85 12.69
C VAL A 259 -21.32 31.94 13.97
N ASP A 260 -21.20 30.82 14.68
CA ASP A 260 -20.33 30.64 15.83
C ASP A 260 -19.45 29.40 15.60
N LEU A 261 -18.21 29.62 15.17
CA LEU A 261 -17.26 28.54 14.84
C LEU A 261 -17.05 27.58 16.02
N ARG A 262 -16.99 28.10 17.25
CA ARG A 262 -16.71 27.26 18.42
C ARG A 262 -17.88 26.32 18.72
N ARG A 263 -19.12 26.80 18.58
CA ARG A 263 -20.32 25.96 18.69
C ARG A 263 -20.41 24.94 17.56
N LEU A 264 -20.04 25.33 16.33
CA LEU A 264 -20.01 24.40 15.19
C LEU A 264 -19.07 23.23 15.47
N ILE A 265 -17.82 23.52 15.86
CA ILE A 265 -16.81 22.49 16.17
C ILE A 265 -17.28 21.54 17.27
N THR A 266 -17.93 22.09 18.31
CA THR A 266 -18.40 21.27 19.44
C THR A 266 -19.56 20.35 19.05
N ARG A 267 -20.37 20.71 18.06
CA ARG A 267 -21.58 19.95 17.67
C ARG A 267 -21.38 19.06 16.45
N GLU A 268 -20.51 19.45 15.53
CA GLU A 268 -20.28 18.78 14.25
C GLU A 268 -18.77 18.55 14.02
N PRO A 269 -18.10 17.74 14.85
CA PRO A 269 -16.66 17.54 14.77
C PRO A 269 -16.20 16.93 13.44
N ASP A 270 -17.04 16.12 12.78
CA ASP A 270 -16.71 15.51 11.49
C ASP A 270 -16.51 16.56 10.38
N ARG A 271 -17.25 17.68 10.40
CA ARG A 271 -17.11 18.77 9.41
C ARG A 271 -15.81 19.53 9.57
N LEU A 272 -15.29 19.61 10.79
CA LEU A 272 -14.03 20.29 11.05
C LEU A 272 -12.89 19.63 10.27
N ARG A 273 -12.91 18.29 10.13
CA ARG A 273 -11.87 17.58 9.40
C ARG A 273 -11.85 17.94 7.92
N GLU A 274 -13.02 17.96 7.28
CA GLU A 274 -13.16 18.39 5.89
C GLU A 274 -12.63 19.81 5.69
N TYR A 275 -13.00 20.73 6.58
CA TYR A 275 -12.55 22.13 6.48
C TYR A 275 -11.05 22.27 6.67
N PHE A 276 -10.46 21.47 7.55
CA PHE A 276 -9.01 21.43 7.75
C PHE A 276 -8.27 20.92 6.51
N ASP A 277 -8.78 19.90 5.84
CA ASP A 277 -8.16 19.39 4.61
C ASP A 277 -8.23 20.44 3.48
N ILE A 278 -9.35 21.16 3.35
CA ILE A 278 -9.49 22.29 2.42
C ILE A 278 -8.52 23.43 2.78
N MET A 279 -8.40 23.76 4.06
CA MET A 279 -7.50 24.79 4.57
C MET A 279 -6.04 24.49 4.23
N VAL A 280 -5.59 23.25 4.49
CA VAL A 280 -4.22 22.80 4.20
C VAL A 280 -3.93 22.89 2.71
N ARG A 281 -4.85 22.45 1.85
CA ARG A 281 -4.71 22.57 0.39
C ARG A 281 -4.50 24.01 -0.05
N HIS A 282 -5.28 24.96 0.48
CA HIS A 282 -5.11 26.38 0.16
C HIS A 282 -3.74 26.94 0.59
N LEU A 283 -3.20 26.47 1.71
CA LEU A 283 -1.86 26.86 2.18
C LEU A 283 -0.74 26.25 1.34
N GLU A 284 -0.85 24.97 0.98
CA GLU A 284 0.13 24.27 0.15
C GLU A 284 0.20 24.86 -1.27
N GLU A 285 -0.96 25.11 -1.89
CA GLU A 285 -1.06 25.74 -3.20
C GLU A 285 -0.78 27.25 -3.16
N GLY A 286 -0.84 27.85 -1.97
CA GLY A 286 -0.66 29.29 -1.76
C GLY A 286 -1.78 30.14 -2.37
N THR A 287 -2.96 29.56 -2.61
CA THR A 287 -4.14 30.21 -3.22
C THR A 287 -4.85 31.17 -2.26
N ILE A 288 -4.82 30.87 -0.95
CA ILE A 288 -5.21 31.79 0.12
C ILE A 288 -4.08 31.84 1.14
N ARG A 289 -3.65 33.05 1.52
CA ARG A 289 -2.52 33.24 2.43
C ARG A 289 -2.92 33.92 3.74
N PRO A 290 -2.31 33.52 4.87
CA PRO A 290 -2.46 34.23 6.13
C PRO A 290 -1.84 35.62 6.02
N THR A 291 -2.39 36.60 6.74
CA THR A 291 -1.81 37.95 6.84
C THR A 291 -1.39 38.22 8.27
N VAL A 292 -0.08 38.14 8.53
CA VAL A 292 0.53 38.48 9.82
C VAL A 292 0.99 39.94 9.78
N LEU A 293 0.43 40.78 10.65
CA LEU A 293 0.80 42.19 10.72
C LEU A 293 2.07 42.41 11.52
N LYS A 294 2.04 41.88 12.74
CA LYS A 294 3.00 42.18 13.78
C LYS A 294 3.11 40.98 14.70
N VAL A 295 4.36 40.63 14.97
CA VAL A 295 4.75 39.59 15.90
C VAL A 295 5.24 40.25 17.17
N PHE A 296 4.71 39.85 18.32
CA PHE A 296 5.19 40.26 19.64
C PHE A 296 5.84 39.05 20.33
N PRO A 297 6.94 39.23 21.07
CA PRO A 297 7.43 38.16 21.93
C PRO A 297 6.46 37.95 23.11
N PHE A 298 6.35 36.71 23.64
CA PHE A 298 5.42 36.38 24.74
C PHE A 298 5.53 37.28 25.97
N ARG A 299 6.73 37.79 26.28
CA ARG A 299 6.96 38.73 27.38
C ARG A 299 6.18 40.05 27.23
N GLU A 300 5.79 40.40 26.00
CA GLU A 300 5.03 41.60 25.62
C GLU A 300 3.55 41.28 25.34
N ILE A 301 3.01 40.21 25.95
CA ILE A 301 1.61 39.79 25.74
C ILE A 301 0.60 40.90 26.09
N LYS A 302 0.88 41.73 27.10
CA LYS A 302 0.00 42.84 27.49
C LYS A 302 -0.04 43.92 26.41
N GLU A 303 1.11 44.25 25.84
CA GLU A 303 1.28 45.18 24.75
C GLU A 303 0.58 44.66 23.49
N ALA A 304 0.67 43.36 23.21
CA ALA A 304 -0.04 42.73 22.11
C ALA A 304 -1.57 42.86 22.26
N TYR A 305 -2.11 42.65 23.47
CA TYR A 305 -3.54 42.88 23.75
C TYR A 305 -3.96 44.35 23.64
N LYS A 306 -3.16 45.29 24.15
CA LYS A 306 -3.43 46.74 24.01
C LYS A 306 -3.46 47.13 22.53
N PHE A 307 -2.51 46.63 21.75
CA PHE A 307 -2.45 46.87 20.32
C PHE A 307 -3.69 46.33 19.58
N MET A 308 -4.21 45.17 19.99
CA MET A 308 -5.47 44.64 19.48
C MET A 308 -6.68 45.48 19.90
N GLN A 309 -6.71 45.98 21.14
CA GLN A 309 -7.80 46.81 21.67
C GLN A 309 -7.93 48.15 20.93
N ASP A 310 -6.82 48.73 20.49
CA ASP A 310 -6.79 49.97 19.70
C ASP A 310 -7.37 49.80 18.28
N ARG A 311 -7.65 48.55 17.84
CA ARG A 311 -8.24 48.20 16.53
C ARG A 311 -7.49 48.78 15.33
N LYS A 312 -6.19 49.08 15.45
CA LYS A 312 -5.36 49.63 14.36
C LYS A 312 -4.80 48.58 13.40
N ASN A 313 -5.00 47.29 13.68
CA ASN A 313 -4.40 46.20 12.92
C ASN A 313 -5.02 46.00 11.52
N ILE A 314 -4.15 45.63 10.57
CA ILE A 314 -4.48 45.02 9.27
C ILE A 314 -4.05 43.55 9.34
N GLY A 315 -4.98 42.60 9.38
CA GLY A 315 -4.66 41.18 9.58
C GLY A 315 -4.44 40.78 11.05
N LYS A 316 -3.71 39.68 11.27
CA LYS A 316 -3.57 38.99 12.57
C LYS A 316 -2.36 39.48 13.36
N ILE A 317 -2.54 39.53 14.68
CA ILE A 317 -1.47 39.80 15.65
C ILE A 317 -1.00 38.44 16.18
N VAL A 318 0.30 38.18 16.07
CA VAL A 318 0.91 36.92 16.48
C VAL A 318 1.80 37.15 17.70
N VAL A 319 1.86 36.15 18.56
CA VAL A 319 2.76 36.12 19.71
C VAL A 319 3.64 34.88 19.60
N THR A 320 4.96 35.09 19.61
CA THR A 320 5.94 34.00 19.59
C THR A 320 6.37 33.60 20.99
N MET A 321 6.54 32.30 21.21
CA MET A 321 7.02 31.77 22.47
C MET A 321 8.55 31.85 22.56
N PRO A 322 9.11 32.07 23.75
CA PRO A 322 10.55 31.96 23.94
C PRO A 322 11.01 30.54 23.62
N GLU A 323 12.25 30.40 23.16
CA GLU A 323 12.88 29.09 23.06
C GLU A 323 13.06 28.52 24.47
N ILE A 324 12.19 27.59 24.83
CA ILE A 324 12.37 26.79 26.02
C ILE A 324 13.33 25.68 25.63
N ASN A 325 14.53 25.70 26.23
CA ASN A 325 15.40 24.53 26.31
C ASN A 325 14.70 23.48 27.18
N THR A 326 13.63 22.88 26.68
CA THR A 326 13.24 21.57 27.14
C THR A 326 14.46 20.68 26.91
N PRO A 327 14.88 19.83 27.87
CA PRO A 327 15.81 18.78 27.55
C PRO A 327 15.18 18.08 26.35
N TYR A 328 15.77 18.31 25.17
CA TYR A 328 15.31 17.73 23.93
C TYR A 328 15.09 16.26 24.26
N VAL A 329 13.85 15.80 24.19
CA VAL A 329 13.55 14.38 24.25
C VAL A 329 14.43 13.81 23.15
N LYS A 330 15.51 13.18 23.60
CA LYS A 330 16.53 12.56 22.79
C LYS A 330 15.77 11.58 21.93
N LYS A 331 15.40 11.97 20.70
CA LYS A 331 14.54 11.28 19.73
C LYS A 331 14.04 10.00 20.37
N GLU A 332 12.99 10.08 21.21
CA GLU A 332 12.49 8.88 21.88
C GLU A 332 12.35 7.87 20.77
N ASN A 333 13.12 6.77 20.84
CA ASN A 333 13.31 5.88 19.72
C ASN A 333 11.93 5.64 19.13
N LEU A 334 11.66 6.21 17.94
CA LEU A 334 10.49 5.86 17.15
C LEU A 334 10.49 4.35 17.20
N SER A 335 9.49 3.78 17.86
CA SER A 335 9.56 2.38 18.26
C SER A 335 9.98 1.59 17.02
N GLN A 336 11.14 0.93 17.10
CA GLN A 336 11.66 0.11 16.00
C GLN A 336 10.87 -1.20 15.87
N ASP A 337 9.81 -1.33 16.68
CA ASP A 337 8.89 -2.44 16.69
C ASP A 337 8.08 -2.49 15.39
N VAL A 338 8.17 -3.62 14.73
CA VAL A 338 7.42 -3.92 13.52
C VAL A 338 6.41 -5.02 13.84
N ALA A 339 5.13 -4.74 13.64
CA ALA A 339 4.07 -5.71 13.79
C ALA A 339 4.02 -6.63 12.56
N VAL A 340 3.81 -7.92 12.81
CA VAL A 340 3.43 -8.89 11.77
C VAL A 340 1.91 -8.94 11.73
N ILE A 341 1.32 -8.38 10.67
CA ILE A 341 -0.12 -8.15 10.57
C ILE A 341 -0.89 -9.15 9.71
N GLY A 342 -0.18 -9.91 8.88
CA GLY A 342 -0.74 -11.00 8.08
C GLY A 342 0.33 -12.02 7.70
N MET A 343 -0.07 -13.25 7.43
CA MET A 343 0.82 -14.32 6.99
C MET A 343 0.11 -15.36 6.12
N SER A 344 0.87 -16.00 5.24
CA SER A 344 0.44 -17.16 4.46
C SER A 344 1.62 -18.08 4.17
N CYS A 345 1.38 -19.39 4.05
CA CYS A 345 2.42 -20.34 3.66
C CYS A 345 1.87 -21.61 3.02
N ARG A 346 2.75 -22.26 2.26
CA ARG A 346 2.65 -23.68 1.88
C ARG A 346 3.96 -24.37 2.19
N PHE A 347 3.85 -25.48 2.90
CA PHE A 347 4.97 -26.35 3.28
C PHE A 347 4.60 -27.82 3.02
N PRO A 348 5.57 -28.75 2.99
CA PRO A 348 5.31 -30.17 2.80
C PRO A 348 4.22 -30.68 3.76
N GLY A 349 3.13 -31.20 3.19
CA GLY A 349 1.95 -31.68 3.92
C GLY A 349 1.03 -30.61 4.50
N ALA A 350 1.24 -29.32 4.19
CA ALA A 350 0.44 -28.22 4.68
C ALA A 350 0.18 -27.18 3.57
N ALA A 351 -1.07 -27.04 3.15
CA ALA A 351 -1.49 -26.08 2.12
C ALA A 351 -1.75 -24.66 2.66
N ASN A 352 -1.73 -24.48 3.98
CA ASN A 352 -2.02 -23.21 4.67
C ASN A 352 -1.43 -23.20 6.09
N ILE A 353 -1.55 -22.06 6.78
CA ILE A 353 -0.98 -21.86 8.13
C ILE A 353 -1.63 -22.75 9.20
N ASP A 354 -2.91 -23.11 9.06
CA ASP A 354 -3.63 -23.93 10.04
C ASP A 354 -3.17 -25.39 9.97
N GLU A 355 -3.09 -25.96 8.77
CA GLU A 355 -2.54 -27.29 8.53
C GLU A 355 -1.07 -27.38 8.95
N PHE A 356 -0.29 -26.32 8.69
CA PHE A 356 1.10 -26.24 9.12
C PHE A 356 1.20 -26.30 10.65
N TRP A 357 0.39 -25.51 11.36
CA TRP A 357 0.35 -25.54 12.81
C TRP A 357 -0.04 -26.91 13.36
N GLU A 358 -1.05 -27.55 12.77
CA GLU A 358 -1.50 -28.89 13.15
C GLU A 358 -0.41 -29.94 12.98
N ASN A 359 0.29 -29.92 11.85
CA ASN A 359 1.40 -30.84 11.60
C ASN A 359 2.54 -30.64 12.60
N LEU A 360 2.84 -29.38 12.97
CA LEU A 360 3.86 -29.06 13.96
C LEU A 360 3.52 -29.59 15.36
N ILE A 361 2.31 -29.31 15.87
CA ILE A 361 1.92 -29.75 17.23
C ILE A 361 1.76 -31.27 17.33
N LEU A 362 1.37 -31.94 16.24
CA LEU A 362 1.30 -33.40 16.16
C LEU A 362 2.68 -34.04 15.94
N GLY A 363 3.73 -33.26 15.73
CA GLY A 363 5.08 -33.76 15.47
C GLY A 363 5.18 -34.58 14.19
N LYS A 364 4.44 -34.21 13.13
CA LYS A 364 4.50 -34.90 11.84
C LYS A 364 5.73 -34.50 11.05
N SER A 365 6.33 -35.48 10.38
CA SER A 365 7.37 -35.29 9.38
C SER A 365 6.80 -35.61 8.00
N HIS A 366 6.97 -34.70 7.04
CA HIS A 366 6.49 -34.84 5.67
C HIS A 366 7.65 -35.05 4.69
N ILE A 367 8.69 -35.75 5.15
CA ILE A 367 9.75 -36.24 4.28
C ILE A 367 9.28 -37.52 3.60
N SER A 368 9.43 -37.55 2.28
CA SER A 368 9.01 -38.67 1.43
C SER A 368 9.94 -38.79 0.23
N SER A 369 9.66 -39.76 -0.64
CA SER A 369 10.28 -39.80 -1.97
C SER A 369 9.61 -38.82 -2.94
N PRO A 370 10.32 -38.37 -3.99
CA PRO A 370 9.75 -37.46 -4.97
C PRO A 370 8.37 -37.93 -5.48
N PRO A 371 7.34 -37.07 -5.48
CA PRO A 371 6.04 -37.40 -6.03
C PRO A 371 6.11 -37.83 -7.50
N LYS A 372 5.16 -38.67 -7.91
CA LYS A 372 5.00 -39.05 -9.32
C LYS A 372 4.87 -37.79 -10.19
N GLY A 373 5.65 -37.71 -11.27
CA GLY A 373 5.63 -36.58 -12.21
C GLY A 373 6.71 -35.51 -11.97
N ARG A 374 7.50 -35.59 -10.89
CA ARG A 374 8.65 -34.68 -10.68
C ARG A 374 9.85 -35.08 -11.54
N TRP A 375 10.47 -36.22 -11.20
CA TRP A 375 11.51 -36.85 -12.02
C TRP A 375 11.47 -38.37 -11.78
N GLY A 376 11.69 -39.14 -12.84
CA GLY A 376 11.54 -40.60 -12.81
C GLY A 376 12.65 -41.32 -12.02
N GLU A 377 12.33 -42.52 -11.52
CA GLU A 377 13.28 -43.41 -10.82
C GLU A 377 14.49 -43.83 -11.69
N SER A 378 14.40 -43.68 -13.02
CA SER A 378 15.41 -44.15 -13.97
C SER A 378 16.64 -43.24 -14.12
N LEU A 379 16.65 -42.04 -13.53
CA LEU A 379 17.83 -41.15 -13.53
C LEU A 379 18.85 -41.52 -12.44
N PHE A 380 18.52 -42.50 -11.58
CA PHE A 380 19.32 -42.89 -10.41
C PHE A 380 20.19 -44.12 -10.69
N TYR A 381 21.16 -44.03 -11.61
CA TYR A 381 22.17 -45.08 -11.81
C TYR A 381 23.42 -44.80 -10.95
N GLY A 382 23.49 -45.44 -9.78
CA GLY A 382 24.62 -45.46 -8.84
C GLY A 382 24.22 -46.07 -7.48
N ASP A 383 25.18 -46.64 -6.73
CA ASP A 383 24.96 -47.30 -5.42
C ASP A 383 24.58 -46.34 -4.27
N ASP A 384 24.47 -45.04 -4.55
CA ASP A 384 24.31 -43.98 -3.55
C ASP A 384 22.83 -43.65 -3.28
N ASN A 385 22.34 -44.05 -2.10
CA ASN A 385 20.94 -43.92 -1.64
C ASN A 385 20.45 -42.48 -1.32
N TYR A 386 21.27 -41.44 -1.54
CA TYR A 386 21.05 -40.08 -1.03
C TYR A 386 19.98 -39.27 -1.79
N TYR A 387 19.62 -39.66 -3.02
CA TYR A 387 18.73 -38.88 -3.90
C TYR A 387 17.22 -39.12 -3.68
N LYS A 388 16.85 -39.91 -2.67
CA LYS A 388 15.50 -40.48 -2.52
C LYS A 388 14.56 -39.70 -1.61
N TRP A 389 15.05 -38.70 -0.88
CA TRP A 389 14.28 -38.06 0.19
C TRP A 389 14.17 -36.55 0.01
N GLY A 390 13.01 -36.01 0.34
CA GLY A 390 12.74 -34.58 0.36
C GLY A 390 11.41 -34.25 1.01
N GLY A 391 11.26 -33.00 1.45
CA GLY A 391 9.96 -32.39 1.69
C GLY A 391 9.46 -31.74 0.41
N PHE A 392 8.35 -32.20 -0.14
CA PHE A 392 7.81 -31.73 -1.43
C PHE A 392 6.49 -31.00 -1.23
N LEU A 393 6.29 -29.91 -1.98
CA LEU A 393 4.99 -29.28 -2.13
C LEU A 393 4.11 -30.10 -3.07
N GLU A 394 2.82 -30.14 -2.74
CA GLU A 394 1.77 -30.65 -3.63
C GLU A 394 1.35 -29.53 -4.60
N ASP A 395 0.73 -29.91 -5.72
CA ASP A 395 0.08 -28.96 -6.64
C ASP A 395 0.99 -27.83 -7.19
N ILE A 396 2.31 -28.02 -7.31
CA ILE A 396 3.21 -26.97 -7.82
C ILE A 396 2.98 -26.59 -9.30
N ASP A 397 2.25 -27.44 -10.02
CA ASP A 397 1.76 -27.18 -11.38
C ASP A 397 0.48 -26.34 -11.38
N LYS A 398 -0.20 -26.16 -10.23
CA LYS A 398 -1.50 -25.47 -10.16
C LYS A 398 -1.35 -23.95 -10.00
N PHE A 399 -2.18 -23.18 -10.69
CA PHE A 399 -2.23 -21.72 -10.60
C PHE A 399 -3.57 -21.15 -11.12
N ASP A 400 -3.92 -19.93 -10.70
CA ASP A 400 -5.09 -19.18 -11.19
C ASP A 400 -4.67 -17.92 -11.98
N PRO A 401 -4.28 -18.05 -13.26
CA PRO A 401 -3.76 -16.91 -14.02
C PRO A 401 -4.81 -15.85 -14.32
N LEU A 402 -6.08 -16.23 -14.49
CA LEU A 402 -7.15 -15.29 -14.80
C LEU A 402 -7.43 -14.37 -13.60
N PHE A 403 -7.31 -14.87 -12.37
CA PHE A 403 -7.36 -14.02 -11.19
C PHE A 403 -6.32 -12.88 -11.24
N PHE A 404 -5.10 -13.19 -11.70
CA PHE A 404 -4.00 -12.25 -11.79
C PHE A 404 -3.87 -11.52 -13.13
N ASN A 405 -4.91 -11.56 -13.98
CA ASN A 405 -4.93 -10.96 -15.31
C ASN A 405 -3.79 -11.45 -16.24
N MET A 406 -3.44 -12.73 -16.15
CA MET A 406 -2.43 -13.39 -16.97
C MET A 406 -3.05 -14.41 -17.91
N SER A 407 -2.37 -14.67 -19.04
CA SER A 407 -2.77 -15.75 -19.95
C SER A 407 -2.27 -17.10 -19.45
N GLY A 408 -2.95 -18.19 -19.84
CA GLY A 408 -2.46 -19.55 -19.54
C GLY A 408 -1.08 -19.84 -20.12
N ARG A 409 -0.79 -19.33 -21.33
CA ARG A 409 0.52 -19.46 -21.98
C ARG A 409 1.64 -18.77 -21.19
N GLU A 410 1.35 -17.62 -20.58
CA GLU A 410 2.32 -16.97 -19.68
C GLU A 410 2.57 -17.84 -18.44
N ALA A 411 1.50 -18.36 -17.83
CA ALA A 411 1.60 -19.21 -16.64
C ALA A 411 2.40 -20.50 -16.86
N GLU A 412 2.32 -21.11 -18.05
CA GLU A 412 3.13 -22.30 -18.40
C GLU A 412 4.63 -22.01 -18.40
N GLN A 413 5.03 -20.79 -18.78
CA GLN A 413 6.44 -20.36 -18.84
C GLN A 413 6.94 -19.78 -17.51
N MET A 414 6.04 -19.58 -16.53
CA MET A 414 6.39 -19.09 -15.20
C MET A 414 6.92 -20.24 -14.33
N ASP A 415 8.13 -20.04 -13.80
CA ASP A 415 8.67 -20.83 -12.71
C ASP A 415 7.60 -20.94 -11.59
N PRO A 416 7.25 -22.15 -11.11
CA PRO A 416 6.35 -22.35 -9.98
C PRO A 416 6.66 -21.45 -8.78
N GLN A 417 7.92 -21.11 -8.54
CA GLN A 417 8.31 -20.17 -7.49
C GLN A 417 7.64 -18.80 -7.65
N GLN A 418 7.51 -18.27 -8.87
CA GLN A 418 6.81 -17.01 -9.14
C GLN A 418 5.31 -17.12 -8.87
N ARG A 419 4.70 -18.23 -9.30
CA ARG A 419 3.27 -18.49 -9.15
C ARG A 419 2.87 -18.62 -7.67
N LEU A 420 3.59 -19.47 -6.95
CA LEU A 420 3.37 -19.72 -5.53
C LEU A 420 3.59 -18.46 -4.71
N PHE A 421 4.68 -17.72 -4.93
CA PHE A 421 4.94 -16.49 -4.18
C PHE A 421 3.87 -15.41 -4.44
N LEU A 422 3.34 -15.33 -5.66
CA LEU A 422 2.26 -14.39 -6.01
C LEU A 422 0.96 -14.73 -5.28
N GLU A 423 0.53 -16.00 -5.29
CA GLU A 423 -0.67 -16.45 -4.56
C GLU A 423 -0.53 -16.25 -3.04
N GLU A 424 0.62 -16.61 -2.47
CA GLU A 424 0.86 -16.48 -1.04
C GLU A 424 1.04 -15.01 -0.60
N SER A 425 1.57 -14.15 -1.46
CA SER A 425 1.62 -12.70 -1.20
C SER A 425 0.22 -12.09 -1.16
N PHE A 426 -0.64 -12.47 -2.11
CA PHE A 426 -2.03 -12.04 -2.10
C PHE A 426 -2.76 -12.57 -0.86
N SER A 427 -2.58 -13.84 -0.52
CA SER A 427 -3.20 -14.48 0.65
C SER A 427 -2.74 -13.83 1.96
N ALA A 428 -1.46 -13.51 2.12
CA ALA A 428 -0.94 -12.83 3.31
C ALA A 428 -1.49 -11.41 3.45
N LEU A 429 -1.70 -10.69 2.33
CA LEU A 429 -2.38 -9.39 2.33
C LEU A 429 -3.86 -9.52 2.66
N GLU A 430 -4.53 -10.57 2.21
CA GLU A 430 -5.94 -10.81 2.52
C GLU A 430 -6.13 -11.18 4.00
N ASP A 431 -5.20 -11.96 4.57
CA ASP A 431 -5.11 -12.24 6.01
C ASP A 431 -4.90 -10.95 6.82
N ALA A 432 -4.11 -10.01 6.30
CA ALA A 432 -3.94 -8.68 6.91
C ALA A 432 -5.16 -7.75 6.72
N GLY A 433 -6.07 -8.05 5.79
CA GLY A 433 -7.19 -7.19 5.41
C GLY A 433 -6.84 -6.06 4.43
N TYR A 434 -5.78 -6.24 3.64
CA TYR A 434 -5.25 -5.25 2.70
C TYR A 434 -5.13 -5.73 1.24
N ALA A 435 -5.61 -6.93 0.90
CA ALA A 435 -5.72 -7.39 -0.50
C ALA A 435 -6.86 -6.68 -1.25
N ASN A 436 -6.80 -5.34 -1.30
CA ASN A 436 -7.82 -4.48 -1.89
C ASN A 436 -7.21 -3.18 -2.43
N LYS A 437 -8.04 -2.35 -3.06
CA LYS A 437 -7.59 -1.06 -3.66
C LYS A 437 -7.02 -0.07 -2.65
N SER A 438 -7.16 -0.27 -1.34
CA SER A 438 -6.65 0.66 -0.32
C SER A 438 -5.13 0.75 -0.26
N ILE A 439 -4.40 -0.20 -0.83
CA ILE A 439 -2.93 -0.18 -0.91
C ILE A 439 -2.41 0.13 -2.33
N SER A 440 -3.29 0.31 -3.31
CA SER A 440 -2.89 0.72 -4.65
C SER A 440 -2.26 2.11 -4.62
N ASN A 441 -1.18 2.29 -5.38
CA ASN A 441 -0.39 3.52 -5.45
C ASN A 441 0.28 3.93 -4.12
N LYS A 442 0.40 3.01 -3.15
CA LYS A 442 1.08 3.27 -1.88
C LYS A 442 2.49 2.69 -1.84
N ASN A 443 3.32 3.22 -0.94
CA ASN A 443 4.69 2.78 -0.72
C ASN A 443 4.73 1.47 0.10
N VAL A 444 4.25 0.40 -0.53
CA VAL A 444 4.35 -0.96 -0.01
C VAL A 444 5.54 -1.66 -0.69
N SER A 445 6.51 -2.10 0.10
CA SER A 445 7.68 -2.83 -0.42
C SER A 445 7.46 -4.33 -0.50
N VAL A 446 8.28 -5.00 -1.32
CA VAL A 446 8.33 -6.44 -1.50
C VAL A 446 9.78 -6.89 -1.39
N PHE A 447 10.08 -7.74 -0.41
CA PHE A 447 11.39 -8.36 -0.23
C PHE A 447 11.22 -9.87 -0.23
N VAL A 448 11.85 -10.56 -1.17
CA VAL A 448 11.68 -12.01 -1.33
C VAL A 448 13.00 -12.74 -1.36
N GLY A 449 13.18 -13.67 -0.43
CA GLY A 449 14.27 -14.63 -0.49
C GLY A 449 14.00 -15.69 -1.55
N ALA A 450 14.75 -15.68 -2.64
CA ALA A 450 14.60 -16.62 -3.74
C ALA A 450 15.94 -16.86 -4.44
N VAL A 451 16.18 -18.10 -4.85
CA VAL A 451 17.28 -18.47 -5.74
C VAL A 451 16.73 -18.73 -7.14
N ARG A 452 17.59 -18.66 -8.15
CA ARG A 452 17.19 -19.00 -9.52
C ARG A 452 16.69 -20.45 -9.55
N GLY A 453 15.46 -20.66 -10.00
CA GLY A 453 14.91 -22.00 -10.19
C GLY A 453 15.51 -22.74 -11.37
N ASP A 454 15.22 -24.03 -11.43
CA ASP A 454 15.61 -24.96 -12.50
C ASP A 454 14.45 -25.32 -13.43
N TYR A 455 13.40 -24.50 -13.44
CA TYR A 455 12.24 -24.71 -14.30
C TYR A 455 12.66 -24.64 -15.78
N PRO A 456 12.29 -25.62 -16.62
CA PRO A 456 12.67 -25.64 -18.02
C PRO A 456 12.16 -24.41 -18.78
N ALA A 457 13.00 -23.87 -19.66
CA ALA A 457 12.72 -22.62 -20.38
C ALA A 457 13.15 -22.74 -21.86
N LYS A 458 12.32 -22.22 -22.77
CA LYS A 458 12.70 -22.00 -24.18
C LYS A 458 13.52 -20.71 -24.29
N ILE A 459 14.22 -20.53 -25.41
CA ILE A 459 14.86 -19.25 -25.73
C ILE A 459 13.80 -18.33 -26.35
N ASP A 460 12.99 -17.71 -25.50
CA ASP A 460 12.03 -16.68 -25.89
C ASP A 460 11.80 -15.66 -24.76
N ALA A 461 11.09 -14.57 -25.08
CA ALA A 461 10.83 -13.49 -24.14
C ALA A 461 9.97 -13.91 -22.94
N GLN A 462 9.00 -14.82 -23.13
CA GLN A 462 8.10 -15.24 -22.06
C GLN A 462 8.82 -16.12 -21.05
N SER A 463 9.66 -17.04 -21.53
CA SER A 463 10.57 -17.84 -20.71
C SER A 463 11.56 -16.96 -19.93
N PHE A 464 12.11 -15.90 -20.54
CA PHE A 464 12.99 -14.96 -19.84
C PHE A 464 12.28 -14.26 -18.67
N LEU A 465 11.08 -13.73 -18.89
CA LEU A 465 10.29 -13.08 -17.84
C LEU A 465 9.83 -14.07 -16.76
N GLY A 466 9.34 -15.24 -17.18
CA GLY A 466 8.81 -16.29 -16.32
C GLY A 466 9.83 -16.95 -15.39
N ASN A 467 11.13 -16.78 -15.65
CA ASN A 467 12.21 -17.36 -14.85
C ASN A 467 13.14 -16.32 -14.20
N SER A 468 12.80 -15.03 -14.27
CA SER A 468 13.60 -13.96 -13.65
C SER A 468 13.21 -13.72 -12.18
N ASN A 469 14.19 -13.71 -11.28
CA ASN A 469 13.94 -13.38 -9.87
C ASN A 469 13.49 -11.93 -9.65
N SER A 470 13.89 -10.99 -10.51
CA SER A 470 13.40 -9.60 -10.41
C SER A 470 11.91 -9.52 -10.72
N ILE A 471 11.44 -10.32 -11.67
CA ILE A 471 10.02 -10.44 -12.01
C ILE A 471 9.26 -11.17 -10.89
N LEU A 472 9.85 -12.20 -10.27
CA LEU A 472 9.29 -12.89 -9.11
C LEU A 472 8.88 -11.88 -8.02
N ALA A 473 9.77 -10.97 -7.64
CA ALA A 473 9.47 -9.91 -6.67
C ALA A 473 8.44 -8.91 -7.22
N ALA A 474 8.58 -8.51 -8.49
CA ALA A 474 7.79 -7.43 -9.08
C ALA A 474 6.33 -7.79 -9.40
N ARG A 475 5.97 -9.08 -9.56
CA ARG A 475 4.62 -9.47 -9.99
C ARG A 475 3.51 -8.99 -9.05
N ILE A 476 3.69 -9.12 -7.73
CA ILE A 476 2.68 -8.63 -6.77
C ILE A 476 2.63 -7.09 -6.76
N SER A 477 3.80 -6.44 -6.87
CA SER A 477 3.90 -4.98 -7.01
C SER A 477 3.17 -4.48 -8.25
N TYR A 478 3.34 -5.17 -9.38
CA TYR A 478 2.65 -4.87 -10.63
C TYR A 478 1.14 -5.09 -10.51
N PHE A 479 0.72 -6.25 -10.00
CA PHE A 479 -0.68 -6.62 -9.90
C PHE A 479 -1.50 -5.68 -9.01
N LEU A 480 -0.93 -5.26 -7.86
CA LEU A 480 -1.59 -4.38 -6.89
C LEU A 480 -1.18 -2.90 -7.02
N ASN A 481 -0.38 -2.55 -8.03
CA ASN A 481 0.10 -1.19 -8.28
C ASN A 481 0.86 -0.58 -7.08
N LEU A 482 1.72 -1.36 -6.44
CA LEU A 482 2.54 -0.95 -5.29
C LEU A 482 3.75 -0.12 -5.75
N LYS A 483 4.18 0.84 -4.93
CA LYS A 483 5.23 1.83 -5.28
C LYS A 483 6.50 1.73 -4.42
N GLY A 484 6.53 0.84 -3.44
CA GLY A 484 7.74 0.62 -2.63
C GLY A 484 8.81 -0.20 -3.34
N PRO A 485 10.01 -0.32 -2.74
CA PRO A 485 11.07 -1.21 -3.23
C PRO A 485 10.59 -2.64 -3.47
N SER A 486 11.00 -3.25 -4.59
CA SER A 486 10.62 -4.62 -4.96
C SER A 486 11.87 -5.43 -5.32
N ILE A 487 12.38 -6.21 -4.37
CA ILE A 487 13.76 -6.72 -4.40
C ILE A 487 13.81 -8.23 -4.13
N PRO A 488 14.34 -9.04 -5.07
CA PRO A 488 14.74 -10.41 -4.78
C PRO A 488 16.08 -10.45 -4.05
N ILE A 489 16.23 -11.41 -3.14
CA ILE A 489 17.40 -11.58 -2.27
C ILE A 489 17.88 -13.01 -2.38
N ASP A 490 19.17 -13.17 -2.69
CA ASP A 490 19.87 -14.45 -2.67
C ASP A 490 21.09 -14.37 -1.76
N THR A 491 20.89 -14.84 -0.53
CA THR A 491 21.94 -15.12 0.44
C THR A 491 21.88 -16.60 0.85
N ALA A 492 21.52 -17.47 -0.10
CA ALA A 492 21.27 -18.89 0.10
C ALA A 492 20.22 -19.19 1.20
N CYS A 493 20.58 -19.93 2.24
CA CYS A 493 19.65 -20.41 3.26
C CYS A 493 19.12 -19.31 4.19
N SER A 494 19.79 -18.15 4.27
CA SER A 494 19.37 -17.01 5.08
C SER A 494 18.44 -16.04 4.34
N SER A 495 18.23 -16.22 3.02
CA SER A 495 17.57 -15.26 2.13
C SER A 495 16.25 -14.69 2.67
N SER A 496 15.33 -15.54 3.12
CA SER A 496 14.03 -15.06 3.64
C SER A 496 14.13 -14.30 4.96
N LEU A 497 15.09 -14.61 5.81
CA LEU A 497 15.27 -13.89 7.07
C LEU A 497 16.02 -12.56 6.85
N VAL A 498 16.93 -12.51 5.87
CA VAL A 498 17.48 -11.25 5.34
C VAL A 498 16.38 -10.39 4.73
N ALA A 499 15.43 -11.00 4.00
CA ALA A 499 14.27 -10.28 3.45
C ALA A 499 13.41 -9.63 4.55
N ILE A 500 13.15 -10.34 5.64
CA ILE A 500 12.46 -9.78 6.81
C ILE A 500 13.26 -8.62 7.43
N HIS A 501 14.58 -8.76 7.57
CA HIS A 501 15.44 -7.70 8.10
C HIS A 501 15.36 -6.43 7.22
N LEU A 502 15.50 -6.56 5.90
CA LEU A 502 15.44 -5.44 4.97
C LEU A 502 14.06 -4.79 4.93
N ALA A 503 12.99 -5.59 5.01
CA ALA A 503 11.64 -5.07 5.17
C ALA A 503 11.48 -4.24 6.45
N CYS A 504 12.02 -4.71 7.59
CA CYS A 504 12.04 -3.93 8.83
C CYS A 504 12.83 -2.62 8.66
N GLN A 505 14.01 -2.67 8.01
CA GLN A 505 14.80 -1.45 7.77
C GLN A 505 14.03 -0.45 6.90
N SER A 506 13.36 -0.89 5.83
CA SER A 506 12.58 -0.03 4.94
C SER A 506 11.40 0.66 5.67
N LEU A 507 10.77 -0.03 6.62
CA LEU A 507 9.73 0.55 7.47
C LEU A 507 10.30 1.56 8.48
N ILE A 508 11.42 1.22 9.12
CA ILE A 508 12.08 2.08 10.11
C ILE A 508 12.65 3.35 9.44
N SER A 509 13.21 3.23 8.23
CA SER A 509 13.70 4.36 7.43
C SER A 509 12.59 5.16 6.76
N ARG A 510 11.33 4.67 6.83
CA ARG A 510 10.14 5.25 6.18
C ARG A 510 10.22 5.30 4.66
N GLU A 511 11.05 4.45 4.05
CA GLU A 511 10.98 4.16 2.61
C GLU A 511 9.66 3.45 2.24
N SER A 512 9.11 2.70 3.19
CA SER A 512 7.82 2.02 3.05
C SER A 512 6.92 2.28 4.25
N GLU A 513 5.61 2.29 4.02
CA GLU A 513 4.60 2.33 5.09
C GLU A 513 4.09 0.94 5.50
N MET A 514 4.27 -0.04 4.61
CA MET A 514 3.97 -1.46 4.78
C MET A 514 4.98 -2.27 3.96
N ALA A 515 5.27 -3.51 4.36
CA ALA A 515 6.19 -4.36 3.62
C ALA A 515 5.67 -5.80 3.53
N ILE A 516 5.84 -6.41 2.36
CA ILE A 516 5.65 -7.83 2.11
C ILE A 516 7.03 -8.47 2.16
N ALA A 517 7.24 -9.43 3.05
CA ALA A 517 8.51 -10.12 3.22
C ALA A 517 8.31 -11.63 3.24
N GLY A 518 9.21 -12.39 2.64
CA GLY A 518 9.07 -13.84 2.63
C GLY A 518 10.18 -14.55 1.90
N GLY A 519 9.91 -15.79 1.51
CA GLY A 519 10.77 -16.53 0.61
C GLY A 519 10.10 -17.74 0.02
N VAL A 520 10.68 -18.21 -1.09
CA VAL A 520 10.21 -19.36 -1.85
C VAL A 520 11.40 -20.20 -2.27
N PHE A 521 11.21 -21.51 -2.27
CA PHE A 521 12.14 -22.48 -2.81
C PHE A 521 11.37 -23.71 -3.32
N VAL A 522 11.50 -24.00 -4.61
CA VAL A 522 10.92 -25.16 -5.29
C VAL A 522 11.96 -25.68 -6.27
N TYR A 523 12.05 -27.01 -6.40
CA TYR A 523 12.93 -27.64 -7.36
C TYR A 523 12.11 -28.49 -8.35
N ASN A 524 12.39 -28.31 -9.63
CA ASN A 524 11.63 -28.92 -10.73
C ASN A 524 12.38 -30.12 -11.31
N THR A 525 13.68 -30.24 -11.04
CA THR A 525 14.58 -31.29 -11.52
C THR A 525 15.39 -31.89 -10.35
N PRO A 526 16.04 -33.06 -10.52
CA PRO A 526 16.89 -33.63 -9.47
C PRO A 526 18.22 -32.89 -9.28
N ALA A 527 18.48 -31.80 -10.02
CA ALA A 527 19.78 -31.13 -10.03
C ALA A 527 20.23 -30.67 -8.64
N PHE A 528 19.31 -30.14 -7.82
CA PHE A 528 19.65 -29.69 -6.47
C PHE A 528 20.11 -30.85 -5.57
N HIS A 529 19.38 -31.98 -5.59
CA HIS A 529 19.78 -33.20 -4.87
C HIS A 529 21.13 -33.73 -5.36
N ILE A 530 21.37 -33.72 -6.68
CA ILE A 530 22.64 -34.16 -7.26
C ILE A 530 23.81 -33.31 -6.76
N MET A 531 23.71 -31.98 -6.91
CA MET A 531 24.76 -31.05 -6.50
C MET A 531 25.06 -31.12 -5.00
N THR A 532 24.03 -31.16 -4.16
CA THR A 532 24.19 -31.21 -2.70
C THR A 532 24.71 -32.55 -2.20
N THR A 533 24.40 -33.66 -2.88
CA THR A 533 25.02 -34.96 -2.61
C THR A 533 26.50 -34.96 -2.98
N SER A 534 26.86 -34.45 -4.16
CA SER A 534 28.26 -34.34 -4.57
C SER A 534 29.08 -33.44 -3.64
N ALA A 535 28.43 -32.47 -2.98
CA ALA A 535 29.04 -31.64 -1.95
C ALA A 535 29.09 -32.30 -0.55
N GLY A 536 28.57 -33.52 -0.39
CA GLY A 536 28.56 -34.26 0.88
C GLY A 536 27.65 -33.63 1.95
N MET A 537 26.60 -32.92 1.54
CA MET A 537 25.74 -32.16 2.47
C MET A 537 24.50 -32.92 2.96
N LEU A 538 24.12 -34.01 2.28
CA LEU A 538 22.86 -34.70 2.52
C LEU A 538 22.99 -35.82 3.57
N SER A 539 21.96 -35.96 4.41
CA SER A 539 21.83 -37.08 5.34
C SER A 539 21.58 -38.40 4.60
N SER A 540 22.27 -39.45 5.01
CA SER A 540 22.08 -40.81 4.47
C SER A 540 20.68 -41.40 4.75
N GLU A 541 20.04 -40.94 5.83
CA GLU A 541 18.70 -41.38 6.25
C GLU A 541 17.58 -40.45 5.75
N GLY A 542 17.92 -39.38 5.03
CA GLY A 542 16.94 -38.39 4.58
C GLY A 542 16.29 -37.64 5.73
N LYS A 543 17.02 -37.31 6.81
CA LYS A 543 16.47 -36.60 7.97
C LYS A 543 17.40 -35.50 8.43
N CYS A 544 16.84 -34.32 8.74
CA CYS A 544 17.54 -33.35 9.57
C CYS A 544 17.51 -33.86 11.02
N LYS A 545 18.62 -34.39 11.49
CA LYS A 545 18.83 -34.92 12.86
C LYS A 545 19.38 -33.84 13.78
N THR A 546 18.68 -32.70 13.82
CA THR A 546 19.14 -31.46 14.47
C THR A 546 19.49 -31.69 15.95
N PHE A 547 20.73 -31.35 16.31
CA PHE A 547 21.38 -31.49 17.62
C PHE A 547 21.61 -32.92 18.11
N ASP A 548 21.26 -33.94 17.33
CA ASP A 548 21.48 -35.35 17.69
C ASP A 548 22.95 -35.77 17.42
N ASP A 549 23.45 -36.71 18.21
CA ASP A 549 24.79 -37.29 18.06
C ASP A 549 25.02 -37.97 16.70
N SER A 550 23.93 -38.43 16.06
CA SER A 550 23.95 -39.06 14.74
C SER A 550 23.72 -38.11 13.56
N ALA A 551 23.77 -36.80 13.80
CA ALA A 551 23.73 -35.75 12.78
C ALA A 551 24.80 -35.96 11.69
N ASP A 552 24.35 -36.14 10.44
CA ASP A 552 25.20 -36.48 9.28
C ASP A 552 24.94 -35.61 8.04
N GLY A 553 24.04 -34.64 8.11
CA GLY A 553 23.62 -33.82 6.98
C GLY A 553 22.16 -33.41 7.06
N PHE A 554 21.68 -32.68 6.04
CA PHE A 554 20.28 -32.26 5.94
C PHE A 554 19.53 -33.08 4.88
N VAL A 555 18.20 -32.97 4.87
CA VAL A 555 17.35 -33.42 3.75
C VAL A 555 16.73 -32.21 3.05
N PRO A 556 16.72 -32.12 1.71
CA PRO A 556 16.11 -30.99 1.01
C PRO A 556 14.61 -30.85 1.31
N GLY A 557 14.09 -29.63 1.29
CA GLY A 557 12.67 -29.35 1.39
C GLY A 557 12.26 -28.24 0.43
N GLU A 558 10.98 -28.16 0.07
CA GLU A 558 10.37 -27.05 -0.67
C GLU A 558 9.51 -26.21 0.26
N GLY A 559 9.22 -24.98 -0.12
CA GLY A 559 8.29 -24.16 0.65
C GLY A 559 8.14 -22.75 0.13
N VAL A 560 7.03 -22.14 0.51
CA VAL A 560 6.78 -20.72 0.34
C VAL A 560 6.15 -20.18 1.62
N GLY A 561 6.61 -19.02 2.06
CA GLY A 561 6.02 -18.30 3.18
C GLY A 561 6.11 -16.80 2.94
N VAL A 562 5.07 -16.08 3.34
CA VAL A 562 4.97 -14.63 3.23
C VAL A 562 4.37 -14.04 4.49
N VAL A 563 4.89 -12.90 4.92
CA VAL A 563 4.37 -12.08 6.01
C VAL A 563 4.17 -10.64 5.54
N VAL A 564 3.18 -9.98 6.13
CA VAL A 564 2.91 -8.54 5.94
C VAL A 564 3.31 -7.81 7.21
N LEU A 565 4.14 -6.79 7.05
CA LEU A 565 4.78 -6.04 8.12
C LEU A 565 4.33 -4.58 8.10
N LYS A 566 4.14 -4.00 9.29
CA LYS A 566 3.79 -2.58 9.46
C LYS A 566 4.40 -2.04 10.76
N PRO A 567 4.75 -0.75 10.87
CA PRO A 567 5.15 -0.17 12.16
C PRO A 567 4.08 -0.43 13.22
N LEU A 568 4.48 -0.90 14.41
CA LEU A 568 3.55 -1.37 15.44
C LEU A 568 2.45 -0.37 15.76
N LEU A 569 2.81 0.91 15.95
CA LEU A 569 1.85 1.97 16.25
C LEU A 569 0.80 2.15 15.14
N ASN A 570 1.21 2.05 13.87
CA ASN A 570 0.28 2.11 12.75
C ASN A 570 -0.63 0.87 12.72
N ALA A 571 -0.12 -0.31 13.11
CA ALA A 571 -0.91 -1.53 13.17
C ALA A 571 -2.01 -1.46 14.24
N ILE A 572 -1.67 -0.95 15.42
CA ILE A 572 -2.62 -0.69 16.50
C ILE A 572 -3.67 0.33 16.06
N ARG A 573 -3.24 1.47 15.49
CA ARG A 573 -4.13 2.54 15.01
C ARG A 573 -5.17 2.04 14.01
N ASP A 574 -4.75 1.19 13.07
CA ASP A 574 -5.61 0.73 11.98
C ASP A 574 -6.45 -0.50 12.37
N GLY A 575 -6.31 -1.02 13.58
CA GLY A 575 -7.06 -2.18 14.08
C GLY A 575 -6.62 -3.51 13.47
N ASP A 576 -5.34 -3.64 13.13
CA ASP A 576 -4.78 -4.86 12.55
C ASP A 576 -4.82 -6.06 13.50
N ASN A 577 -4.96 -7.24 12.92
CA ASN A 577 -4.54 -8.46 13.60
C ASN A 577 -3.01 -8.39 13.78
N ILE A 578 -2.47 -8.69 14.96
CA ILE A 578 -1.01 -8.69 15.18
C ILE A 578 -0.63 -10.06 15.73
N TYR A 579 0.07 -10.84 14.91
CA TYR A 579 0.55 -12.18 15.27
C TYR A 579 1.70 -12.16 16.27
N GLY A 580 2.52 -11.10 16.19
CA GLY A 580 3.68 -10.86 17.04
C GLY A 580 4.38 -9.59 16.62
N VAL A 581 5.35 -9.18 17.43
CA VAL A 581 6.13 -7.95 17.24
C VAL A 581 7.59 -8.32 17.02
N ILE A 582 8.18 -7.89 15.91
CA ILE A 582 9.62 -7.96 15.69
C ILE A 582 10.28 -6.87 16.54
N LYS A 583 11.02 -7.29 17.57
CA LYS A 583 11.71 -6.39 18.52
C LYS A 583 13.10 -6.01 18.05
N GLY A 584 13.72 -6.84 17.21
CA GLY A 584 15.06 -6.60 16.68
C GLY A 584 15.42 -7.58 15.58
N SER A 585 16.24 -7.11 14.64
CA SER A 585 16.81 -7.94 13.58
C SER A 585 18.20 -7.46 13.17
N GLY A 586 19.04 -8.39 12.73
CA GLY A 586 20.38 -8.08 12.23
C GLY A 586 20.87 -9.10 11.22
N ILE A 587 21.86 -8.68 10.45
CA ILE A 587 22.59 -9.51 9.48
C ILE A 587 24.09 -9.25 9.59
N ASN A 588 24.91 -10.27 9.32
CA ASN A 588 26.36 -10.09 9.16
C ASN A 588 26.96 -11.16 8.22
N GLN A 589 28.29 -11.31 8.24
CA GLN A 589 29.04 -12.22 7.40
C GLN A 589 30.05 -13.04 8.21
N ASP A 590 30.21 -14.31 7.85
CA ASP A 590 31.21 -15.20 8.42
C ASP A 590 32.64 -14.74 8.12
N GLY A 591 32.85 -14.13 6.94
CA GLY A 591 34.16 -13.69 6.50
C GLY A 591 35.05 -14.86 6.07
N LYS A 592 36.30 -14.90 6.53
CA LYS A 592 37.24 -15.98 6.17
C LYS A 592 37.17 -17.12 7.18
N THR A 593 36.66 -18.27 6.74
CA THR A 593 36.57 -19.51 7.53
C THR A 593 37.38 -20.65 6.89
N ASN A 594 37.37 -21.85 7.48
CA ASN A 594 38.10 -23.02 6.98
C ASN A 594 37.37 -23.68 5.80
N GLY A 595 37.25 -22.94 4.70
CA GLY A 595 36.41 -23.27 3.54
C GLY A 595 35.19 -22.37 3.46
N ILE A 596 34.79 -21.97 2.26
CA ILE A 596 33.74 -20.94 2.05
C ILE A 596 32.39 -21.29 2.68
N THR A 597 32.11 -22.59 2.87
CA THR A 597 30.87 -23.11 3.45
C THR A 597 30.95 -23.43 4.93
N ALA A 598 32.13 -23.28 5.55
CA ALA A 598 32.30 -23.55 6.98
C ALA A 598 31.75 -22.36 7.81
N PRO A 599 30.87 -22.60 8.80
CA PRO A 599 30.28 -21.54 9.61
C PRO A 599 31.28 -20.95 10.63
N SER A 600 30.99 -19.75 11.14
CA SER A 600 31.82 -19.06 12.14
C SER A 600 31.06 -18.85 13.47
N ALA A 601 31.45 -19.59 14.51
CA ALA A 601 30.90 -19.41 15.87
C ALA A 601 31.06 -17.97 16.37
N LYS A 602 32.20 -17.33 16.05
CA LYS A 602 32.47 -15.94 16.38
C LYS A 602 31.48 -14.99 15.69
N SER A 603 31.28 -15.16 14.38
CA SER A 603 30.42 -14.25 13.62
C SER A 603 28.96 -14.40 14.03
N GLN A 604 28.49 -15.61 14.34
CA GLN A 604 27.15 -15.84 14.90
C GLN A 604 27.00 -15.22 16.29
N THR A 605 27.99 -15.38 17.17
CA THR A 605 28.01 -14.73 18.50
C THR A 605 27.94 -13.21 18.38
N ASP A 606 28.78 -12.63 17.52
CA ASP A 606 28.85 -11.19 17.30
C ASP A 606 27.53 -10.65 16.71
N LEU A 607 26.89 -11.39 15.81
CA LEU A 607 25.58 -11.06 15.25
C LEU A 607 24.53 -10.98 16.36
N GLU A 608 24.39 -12.04 17.14
CA GLU A 608 23.38 -12.15 18.20
C GLU A 608 23.55 -11.06 19.25
N ILE A 609 24.79 -10.87 19.74
CA ILE A 609 25.11 -9.77 20.66
C ILE A 609 24.76 -8.42 20.05
N SER A 610 25.09 -8.18 18.77
CA SER A 610 24.77 -6.91 18.12
C SER A 610 23.27 -6.63 18.06
N VAL A 611 22.43 -7.66 17.85
CA VAL A 611 20.97 -7.53 17.87
C VAL A 611 20.50 -7.24 19.30
N TYR A 612 21.00 -7.96 20.30
CA TYR A 612 20.61 -7.74 21.70
C TYR A 612 20.97 -6.34 22.19
N GLU A 613 22.17 -5.86 21.87
CA GLU A 613 22.65 -4.53 22.26
C GLU A 613 21.92 -3.42 21.50
N LYS A 614 21.80 -3.54 20.16
CA LYS A 614 21.17 -2.50 19.32
C LYS A 614 19.71 -2.27 19.70
N PHE A 615 18.99 -3.33 20.06
CA PHE A 615 17.56 -3.26 20.38
C PHE A 615 17.26 -3.35 21.89
N ASN A 616 18.30 -3.30 22.74
CA ASN A 616 18.17 -3.37 24.20
C ASN A 616 17.35 -4.58 24.69
N ILE A 617 17.63 -5.75 24.15
CA ILE A 617 16.96 -7.01 24.47
C ILE A 617 17.85 -7.79 25.45
N ASN A 618 17.35 -8.10 26.63
CA ASN A 618 18.04 -9.00 27.56
C ASN A 618 17.77 -10.47 27.17
N PRO A 619 18.79 -11.25 26.78
CA PRO A 619 18.62 -12.66 26.40
C PRO A 619 17.98 -13.54 27.48
N GLU A 620 18.05 -13.17 28.75
CA GLU A 620 17.36 -13.90 29.84
C GLU A 620 15.84 -13.96 29.66
N THR A 621 15.28 -13.03 28.88
CA THR A 621 13.84 -13.01 28.56
C THR A 621 13.47 -13.85 27.34
N ILE A 622 14.46 -14.31 26.56
CA ILE A 622 14.24 -15.18 25.41
C ILE A 622 14.10 -16.61 25.93
N THR A 623 12.95 -17.22 25.68
CA THR A 623 12.60 -18.54 26.24
C THR A 623 12.38 -19.60 25.17
N TYR A 624 12.44 -19.22 23.89
CA TYR A 624 12.48 -20.13 22.76
C TYR A 624 13.49 -19.66 21.71
N VAL A 625 14.21 -20.59 21.09
CA VAL A 625 15.02 -20.35 19.90
C VAL A 625 14.61 -21.32 18.81
N GLU A 626 14.19 -20.78 17.68
CA GLU A 626 14.09 -21.50 16.41
C GLU A 626 15.43 -21.40 15.70
N ALA A 627 16.21 -22.47 15.81
CA ALA A 627 17.57 -22.52 15.31
C ALA A 627 17.62 -22.74 13.79
N HIS A 628 18.76 -22.38 13.19
CA HIS A 628 19.09 -22.81 11.85
C HIS A 628 19.14 -24.34 11.78
N GLY A 629 19.85 -25.00 12.68
CA GLY A 629 19.67 -26.41 13.06
C GLY A 629 19.58 -27.38 11.88
N THR A 630 20.63 -27.45 11.05
CA THR A 630 20.63 -28.27 9.83
C THR A 630 20.81 -29.76 10.07
N GLY A 631 21.18 -30.20 11.28
CA GLY A 631 21.47 -31.61 11.53
C GLY A 631 22.84 -32.01 10.99
N THR A 632 23.78 -31.06 10.93
CA THR A 632 25.15 -31.31 10.44
C THR A 632 26.10 -31.50 11.61
N LYS A 633 27.07 -32.41 11.44
CA LYS A 633 28.05 -32.75 12.48
C LYS A 633 28.86 -31.55 12.99
N LEU A 634 29.15 -30.59 12.10
CA LEU A 634 29.95 -29.39 12.40
C LEU A 634 29.08 -28.17 12.75
N GLY A 635 27.99 -27.94 12.03
CA GLY A 635 27.19 -26.72 12.17
C GLY A 635 26.40 -26.67 13.47
N ASP A 636 25.80 -27.78 13.89
CA ASP A 636 24.96 -27.84 15.08
C ASP A 636 25.73 -27.48 16.37
N PRO A 637 26.95 -28.01 16.62
CA PRO A 637 27.76 -27.55 17.75
C PRO A 637 28.16 -26.08 17.70
N ILE A 638 28.52 -25.58 16.52
CA ILE A 638 28.93 -24.18 16.31
C ILE A 638 27.78 -23.22 16.64
N GLU A 639 26.55 -23.55 16.23
CA GLU A 639 25.38 -22.73 16.51
C GLU A 639 25.05 -22.69 18.01
N ILE A 640 25.07 -23.83 18.71
CA ILE A 640 24.82 -23.84 20.15
C ILE A 640 25.94 -23.13 20.92
N GLU A 641 27.19 -23.28 20.50
CA GLU A 641 28.32 -22.56 21.08
C GLU A 641 28.12 -21.04 20.94
N ALA A 642 27.78 -20.57 19.74
CA ALA A 642 27.56 -19.15 19.46
C ALA A 642 26.44 -18.55 20.33
N LEU A 643 25.26 -19.19 20.30
CA LEU A 643 24.11 -18.81 21.14
C LEU A 643 24.45 -18.81 22.62
N THR A 644 25.20 -19.81 23.08
CA THR A 644 25.63 -19.91 24.48
C THR A 644 26.55 -18.76 24.86
N ASN A 645 27.53 -18.44 24.02
CA ASN A 645 28.45 -17.33 24.23
C ASN A 645 27.70 -15.99 24.28
N ALA A 646 26.75 -15.77 23.38
CA ALA A 646 25.96 -14.55 23.34
C ALA A 646 25.07 -14.40 24.60
N PHE A 647 24.42 -15.47 25.05
CA PHE A 647 23.58 -15.45 26.25
C PHE A 647 24.38 -15.32 27.55
N ARG A 648 25.56 -15.94 27.63
CA ARG A 648 26.43 -15.95 28.82
C ARG A 648 26.95 -14.56 29.19
N LYS A 649 26.97 -13.62 28.24
CA LYS A 649 27.26 -12.21 28.53
C LYS A 649 26.23 -11.56 29.45
N TYR A 650 25.00 -12.09 29.50
CA TYR A 650 23.87 -11.49 30.22
C TYR A 650 23.36 -12.35 31.37
N THR A 651 23.49 -13.67 31.29
CA THR A 651 22.94 -14.56 32.32
C THR A 651 23.75 -15.84 32.53
N ASN A 652 23.78 -16.28 33.78
CA ASN A 652 24.36 -17.56 34.20
C ASN A 652 23.31 -18.69 34.30
N LYS A 653 22.04 -18.41 34.00
CA LYS A 653 20.98 -19.43 33.98
C LYS A 653 21.30 -20.52 32.96
N LYS A 654 20.87 -21.74 33.28
CA LYS A 654 21.05 -22.95 32.47
C LYS A 654 19.68 -23.54 32.18
N GLN A 655 19.55 -24.26 31.07
CA GLN A 655 18.39 -25.10 30.77
C GLN A 655 17.02 -24.40 30.94
N TYR A 656 16.92 -23.12 30.56
CA TYR A 656 15.69 -22.34 30.70
C TYR A 656 15.07 -21.94 29.35
N CYS A 657 15.85 -21.94 28.27
CA CYS A 657 15.41 -21.59 26.93
C CYS A 657 15.21 -22.86 26.11
N ALA A 658 14.00 -23.08 25.58
CA ALA A 658 13.76 -24.18 24.67
C ALA A 658 14.43 -23.90 23.32
N ILE A 659 14.96 -24.93 22.66
CA ILE A 659 15.51 -24.81 21.30
C ILE A 659 14.99 -25.94 20.41
N GLY A 660 14.75 -25.63 19.13
CA GLY A 660 14.31 -26.60 18.14
C GLY A 660 14.49 -26.09 16.71
N SER A 661 14.16 -26.95 15.73
CA SER A 661 14.17 -26.55 14.31
C SER A 661 13.06 -27.22 13.52
N VAL A 662 12.36 -26.44 12.70
CA VAL A 662 11.31 -26.87 11.78
C VAL A 662 11.84 -27.77 10.66
N LYS A 663 13.15 -27.73 10.39
CA LYS A 663 13.79 -28.57 9.38
C LYS A 663 13.62 -30.06 9.68
N THR A 664 13.41 -30.42 10.95
CA THR A 664 13.12 -31.79 11.37
C THR A 664 11.77 -32.30 10.88
N ASN A 665 10.81 -31.39 10.58
CA ASN A 665 9.48 -31.70 10.08
C ASN A 665 9.41 -31.70 8.55
N ILE A 666 9.93 -30.64 7.92
CA ILE A 666 9.71 -30.34 6.50
C ILE A 666 10.99 -30.38 5.64
N GLY A 667 12.13 -30.70 6.23
CA GLY A 667 13.42 -30.63 5.57
C GLY A 667 13.96 -29.21 5.47
N HIS A 668 15.09 -29.06 4.80
CA HIS A 668 15.73 -27.77 4.60
C HIS A 668 15.16 -27.07 3.36
N THR A 669 14.26 -26.12 3.58
CA THR A 669 13.59 -25.34 2.52
C THR A 669 14.43 -24.20 1.91
N ALA A 670 15.76 -24.34 1.93
CA ALA A 670 16.76 -23.40 1.40
C ALA A 670 16.39 -21.91 1.58
N SER A 671 16.11 -21.15 0.52
CA SER A 671 15.77 -19.72 0.58
C SER A 671 14.50 -19.41 1.38
N ALA A 672 13.58 -20.38 1.53
CA ALA A 672 12.39 -20.28 2.37
C ALA A 672 12.57 -20.80 3.82
N ALA A 673 13.79 -21.20 4.22
CA ALA A 673 14.03 -21.78 5.54
C ALA A 673 13.83 -20.78 6.69
N GLY A 674 14.25 -19.54 6.50
CA GLY A 674 14.07 -18.47 7.49
C GLY A 674 12.60 -18.18 7.75
N ILE A 675 11.79 -18.03 6.69
CA ILE A 675 10.36 -17.73 6.84
C ILE A 675 9.57 -18.90 7.44
N ALA A 676 9.95 -20.15 7.16
CA ALA A 676 9.32 -21.32 7.78
C ALA A 676 9.52 -21.34 9.30
N GLY A 677 10.75 -21.10 9.76
CA GLY A 677 11.06 -20.98 11.20
C GLY A 677 10.37 -19.76 11.84
N PHE A 678 10.34 -18.64 11.13
CA PHE A 678 9.69 -17.40 11.58
C PHE A 678 8.18 -17.59 11.78
N ILE A 679 7.48 -18.21 10.82
CA ILE A 679 6.04 -18.50 10.93
C ILE A 679 5.78 -19.49 12.07
N LYS A 680 6.59 -20.55 12.22
CA LYS A 680 6.49 -21.47 13.38
C LYS A 680 6.62 -20.72 14.71
N ALA A 681 7.56 -19.80 14.84
CA ALA A 681 7.74 -19.00 16.05
C ALA A 681 6.53 -18.10 16.33
N LEU A 682 5.98 -17.43 15.33
CA LEU A 682 4.77 -16.61 15.48
C LEU A 682 3.53 -17.43 15.85
N LEU A 683 3.34 -18.59 15.23
CA LEU A 683 2.25 -19.50 15.59
C LEU A 683 2.42 -20.03 17.01
N SER A 684 3.67 -20.27 17.45
CA SER A 684 3.99 -20.66 18.83
C SER A 684 3.63 -19.55 19.83
N LEU A 685 3.89 -18.28 19.51
CA LEU A 685 3.47 -17.13 20.30
C LEU A 685 1.93 -17.01 20.37
N LYS A 686 1.27 -17.03 19.20
CA LYS A 686 -0.20 -16.93 19.07
C LYS A 686 -0.93 -18.00 19.89
N ASN A 687 -0.44 -19.24 19.83
CA ASN A 687 -1.05 -20.37 20.52
C ASN A 687 -0.49 -20.61 21.93
N LYS A 688 0.54 -19.86 22.35
CA LYS A 688 1.24 -20.01 23.64
C LYS A 688 1.75 -21.44 23.86
N GLN A 689 2.29 -22.05 22.81
CA GLN A 689 2.70 -23.46 22.77
C GLN A 689 4.00 -23.60 21.97
N ILE A 690 4.87 -24.54 22.36
CA ILE A 690 6.10 -24.86 21.61
C ILE A 690 5.96 -26.28 21.04
N PRO A 691 5.97 -26.46 19.70
CA PRO A 691 5.90 -27.77 19.08
C PRO A 691 7.21 -28.58 19.25
N PRO A 692 7.16 -29.92 19.20
CA PRO A 692 8.35 -30.76 19.31
C PRO A 692 9.32 -30.57 18.14
N SER A 693 10.62 -30.70 18.43
CA SER A 693 11.68 -30.86 17.43
C SER A 693 11.94 -32.37 17.24
N LEU A 694 11.82 -32.85 16.01
CA LEU A 694 11.88 -34.29 15.70
C LEU A 694 13.32 -34.80 15.57
N ASN A 695 13.46 -36.11 15.40
CA ASN A 695 14.72 -36.81 15.11
C ASN A 695 15.83 -36.67 16.16
N PHE A 696 15.49 -36.28 17.39
CA PHE A 696 16.43 -36.11 18.49
C PHE A 696 16.27 -37.23 19.53
N LYS A 697 17.24 -38.16 19.57
CA LYS A 697 17.30 -39.30 20.50
C LYS A 697 18.37 -39.08 21.57
N LYS A 698 19.59 -38.73 21.15
CA LYS A 698 20.78 -38.59 22.00
C LYS A 698 21.46 -37.26 21.72
N GLU A 699 21.75 -36.51 22.78
CA GLU A 699 22.51 -35.25 22.71
C GLU A 699 23.85 -35.45 21.99
N ASN A 700 24.14 -34.57 21.04
CA ASN A 700 25.43 -34.54 20.35
C ASN A 700 26.58 -34.32 21.36
N GLN A 701 27.56 -35.23 21.37
CA GLN A 701 28.66 -35.22 22.32
C GLN A 701 29.57 -33.98 22.25
N TYR A 702 29.52 -33.23 21.15
CA TYR A 702 30.25 -31.98 20.98
C TYR A 702 29.49 -30.77 21.52
N ILE A 703 28.27 -30.96 22.05
CA ILE A 703 27.42 -29.92 22.61
C ILE A 703 27.25 -30.15 24.11
N ASN A 704 27.69 -29.20 24.93
CA ASN A 704 27.48 -29.27 26.37
C ASN A 704 26.13 -28.64 26.77
N PHE A 705 25.02 -29.32 26.46
CA PHE A 705 23.69 -28.83 26.80
C PHE A 705 23.52 -28.57 28.30
N LYS A 706 23.99 -29.48 29.17
CA LYS A 706 23.86 -29.33 30.64
C LYS A 706 24.34 -27.97 31.16
N GLU A 707 25.42 -27.46 30.58
CA GLU A 707 26.01 -26.18 30.95
C GLU A 707 25.52 -25.01 30.10
N SER A 708 24.69 -25.23 29.09
CA SER A 708 24.13 -24.18 28.22
C SER A 708 22.77 -23.66 28.74
N PRO A 709 22.33 -22.47 28.27
CA PRO A 709 20.98 -21.98 28.48
C PRO A 709 19.88 -22.87 27.90
N PHE A 710 20.22 -23.76 26.96
CA PHE A 710 19.27 -24.35 26.01
C PHE A 710 18.96 -25.81 26.28
N TYR A 711 17.69 -26.20 26.18
CA TYR A 711 17.29 -27.61 26.14
C TYR A 711 16.47 -27.90 24.88
N VAL A 712 16.71 -29.04 24.25
CA VAL A 712 16.00 -29.41 23.00
C VAL A 712 14.56 -29.81 23.33
N ILE A 713 13.58 -29.18 22.67
CA ILE A 713 12.16 -29.48 22.87
C ILE A 713 11.79 -30.82 22.20
N ARG A 714 11.45 -31.84 23.01
CA ARG A 714 11.19 -33.22 22.51
C ARG A 714 9.71 -33.54 22.34
N THR A 715 8.86 -32.90 23.13
CA THR A 715 7.41 -33.12 23.16
C THR A 715 6.70 -31.79 23.11
N PHE A 716 5.46 -31.81 22.65
CA PHE A 716 4.55 -30.67 22.78
C PHE A 716 4.58 -30.11 24.21
N ASN A 717 4.70 -28.79 24.35
CA ASN A 717 4.71 -28.14 25.66
C ASN A 717 3.93 -26.82 25.62
N GLU A 718 3.17 -26.56 26.69
CA GLU A 718 2.58 -25.24 26.91
C GLU A 718 3.72 -24.24 27.19
N TRP A 719 3.72 -23.11 26.50
CA TRP A 719 4.76 -22.10 26.67
C TRP A 719 4.47 -21.25 27.90
N LYS A 720 4.79 -21.79 29.09
CA LYS A 720 4.57 -21.11 30.37
C LYS A 720 5.67 -20.08 30.65
N ILE A 721 5.24 -18.89 31.02
CA ILE A 721 6.07 -17.75 31.41
C ILE A 721 5.36 -16.99 32.55
N PRO A 722 6.09 -16.29 33.44
CA PRO A 722 5.47 -15.37 34.40
C PRO A 722 4.64 -14.29 33.69
N GLU A 723 3.50 -13.87 34.27
CA GLU A 723 2.56 -12.95 33.60
C GLU A 723 3.19 -11.60 33.18
N ASP A 724 4.21 -11.15 33.91
CA ASP A 724 4.87 -9.85 33.72
C ASP A 724 5.96 -9.86 32.64
N ILE A 725 6.34 -11.02 32.11
CA ILE A 725 7.39 -11.16 31.09
C ILE A 725 6.72 -11.58 29.78
N PRO A 726 6.88 -10.88 28.65
CA PRO A 726 6.28 -11.34 27.40
C PRO A 726 7.05 -12.55 26.86
N ARG A 727 6.34 -13.49 26.20
CA ARG A 727 6.98 -14.57 25.44
C ARG A 727 7.85 -13.99 24.34
N ARG A 728 9.12 -14.42 24.26
CA ARG A 728 10.06 -14.02 23.22
C ARG A 728 10.74 -15.22 22.59
N ALA A 729 10.86 -15.20 21.26
CA ALA A 729 11.63 -16.16 20.49
C ALA A 729 12.75 -15.50 19.70
N GLY A 730 13.91 -16.16 19.65
CA GLY A 730 14.96 -15.88 18.66
C GLY A 730 14.85 -16.81 17.47
N ILE A 731 15.09 -16.29 16.26
CA ILE A 731 15.11 -17.07 15.02
C ILE A 731 16.44 -16.82 14.32
N SER A 732 17.16 -17.89 13.99
CA SER A 732 18.44 -17.85 13.29
C SER A 732 18.35 -18.50 11.91
N SER A 733 19.01 -17.90 10.91
CA SER A 733 19.24 -18.55 9.62
C SER A 733 20.60 -18.17 9.02
N PHE A 734 21.39 -19.17 8.64
CA PHE A 734 22.76 -19.00 8.19
C PHE A 734 22.92 -19.55 6.77
N GLY A 735 23.39 -18.71 5.84
CA GLY A 735 23.62 -19.12 4.46
C GLY A 735 24.95 -19.83 4.31
N PHE A 736 25.04 -20.85 3.45
CA PHE A 736 26.31 -21.52 3.16
C PHE A 736 27.36 -20.58 2.51
N SER A 737 26.96 -19.39 2.04
CA SER A 737 27.85 -18.33 1.57
C SER A 737 28.41 -17.46 2.69
N GLY A 738 28.04 -17.72 3.95
CA GLY A 738 28.48 -16.99 5.14
C GLY A 738 27.57 -15.84 5.58
N THR A 739 26.52 -15.48 4.82
CA THR A 739 25.58 -14.44 5.27
C THR A 739 24.64 -14.97 6.34
N ASN A 740 24.68 -14.35 7.51
CA ASN A 740 23.88 -14.74 8.67
C ASN A 740 22.75 -13.74 8.92
N ALA A 741 21.63 -14.21 9.45
CA ALA A 741 20.51 -13.39 9.88
C ALA A 741 19.97 -13.89 11.23
N HIS A 742 19.59 -12.95 12.10
CA HIS A 742 19.00 -13.23 13.41
C HIS A 742 17.87 -12.23 13.71
N VAL A 743 16.74 -12.73 14.21
CA VAL A 743 15.52 -11.93 14.49
C VAL A 743 14.93 -12.31 15.84
N ILE A 744 14.52 -11.31 16.62
CA ILE A 744 13.76 -11.50 17.87
C ILE A 744 12.31 -11.08 17.67
N VAL A 745 11.39 -11.96 18.06
CA VAL A 745 9.94 -11.70 18.09
C VAL A 745 9.38 -11.82 19.49
N GLU A 746 8.33 -11.04 19.78
CA GLU A 746 7.63 -10.96 21.05
C GLU A 746 6.12 -11.14 20.86
N GLU A 747 5.45 -11.75 21.84
CA GLU A 747 3.98 -11.84 21.85
C GLU A 747 3.34 -10.44 21.94
N TYR A 748 2.26 -10.24 21.19
CA TYR A 748 1.43 -9.06 21.33
C TYR A 748 0.27 -9.35 22.30
N LYS A 749 0.16 -8.60 23.40
CA LYS A 749 -0.96 -8.71 24.34
C LYS A 749 -2.15 -7.89 23.82
N ASP A 750 -3.25 -8.57 23.52
CA ASP A 750 -4.47 -7.95 22.99
C ASP A 750 -5.22 -7.11 24.04
N ILE A 751 -5.87 -6.04 23.59
CA ILE A 751 -6.78 -5.23 24.40
C ILE A 751 -8.19 -5.80 24.19
N ASN A 752 -8.83 -6.26 25.27
CA ASN A 752 -10.18 -6.82 25.21
C ASN A 752 -11.20 -5.79 24.71
N LEU A 753 -11.64 -5.91 23.46
CA LEU A 753 -12.73 -5.09 22.92
C LEU A 753 -14.11 -5.62 23.37
N PRO A 754 -15.04 -4.72 23.74
CA PRO A 754 -16.39 -5.11 24.16
C PRO A 754 -17.19 -5.74 23.02
N ASN A 755 -18.01 -6.73 23.35
CA ASN A 755 -18.87 -7.41 22.37
C ASN A 755 -20.01 -6.49 21.91
N SER A 756 -20.26 -6.43 20.60
CA SER A 756 -21.49 -5.85 20.05
C SER A 756 -22.65 -6.82 20.24
N LYS A 757 -23.82 -6.30 20.67
CA LYS A 757 -25.06 -7.09 20.86
C LYS A 757 -25.99 -7.10 19.64
N ASN A 758 -25.60 -6.46 18.54
CA ASN A 758 -26.43 -6.32 17.35
C ASN A 758 -26.09 -7.39 16.31
N SER A 759 -27.06 -7.76 15.47
CA SER A 759 -26.84 -8.59 14.28
C SER A 759 -25.74 -8.00 13.40
N GLN A 760 -24.91 -8.87 12.83
CA GLN A 760 -23.73 -8.50 12.04
C GLN A 760 -23.91 -8.90 10.57
N PRO A 761 -23.56 -8.04 9.61
CA PRO A 761 -23.59 -8.38 8.20
C PRO A 761 -22.32 -9.14 7.80
N ILE A 762 -22.49 -10.35 7.28
CA ILE A 762 -21.42 -11.21 6.76
C ILE A 762 -21.47 -11.16 5.23
N LEU A 763 -20.34 -10.82 4.62
CA LEU A 763 -20.21 -10.63 3.17
C LEU A 763 -19.06 -11.49 2.66
N ILE A 764 -19.33 -12.37 1.70
CA ILE A 764 -18.31 -13.21 1.06
C ILE A 764 -18.47 -13.04 -0.44
N SER A 765 -17.37 -12.80 -1.15
CA SER A 765 -17.39 -12.65 -2.60
C SER A 765 -16.21 -13.36 -3.26
N ALA A 766 -16.39 -13.77 -4.51
CA ALA A 766 -15.36 -14.38 -5.34
C ALA A 766 -15.53 -14.03 -6.82
N LYS A 767 -14.54 -14.35 -7.66
CA LYS A 767 -14.59 -14.06 -9.11
C LYS A 767 -15.68 -14.83 -9.85
N ASN A 768 -16.05 -16.00 -9.37
CA ASN A 768 -17.07 -16.84 -9.99
C ASN A 768 -17.78 -17.74 -8.96
N LYS A 769 -18.87 -18.39 -9.38
CA LYS A 769 -19.75 -19.19 -8.51
C LYS A 769 -19.03 -20.38 -7.88
N ASP A 770 -18.16 -21.04 -8.65
CA ASP A 770 -17.42 -22.21 -8.17
C ASP A 770 -16.44 -21.81 -7.06
N ARG A 771 -15.72 -20.70 -7.26
CA ARG A 771 -14.83 -20.15 -6.23
C ARG A 771 -15.60 -19.67 -5.01
N LEU A 772 -16.74 -19.01 -5.19
CA LEU A 772 -17.59 -18.57 -4.08
C LEU A 772 -18.07 -19.76 -3.23
N LYS A 773 -18.47 -20.87 -3.86
CA LYS A 773 -18.91 -22.08 -3.14
C LYS A 773 -17.78 -22.68 -2.30
N VAL A 774 -16.57 -22.80 -2.87
CA VAL A 774 -15.39 -23.26 -2.11
C VAL A 774 -15.05 -22.29 -0.99
N TYR A 775 -15.15 -20.99 -1.24
CA TYR A 775 -14.79 -19.97 -0.25
C TYR A 775 -15.71 -20.00 0.96
N VAL A 776 -17.02 -20.05 0.71
CA VAL A 776 -18.04 -20.17 1.76
C VAL A 776 -17.85 -21.46 2.55
N LYS A 777 -17.54 -22.57 1.88
CA LYS A 777 -17.24 -23.84 2.54
C LYS A 777 -16.01 -23.75 3.46
N ASN A 778 -14.91 -23.18 2.97
CA ASN A 778 -13.69 -23.03 3.77
C ASN A 778 -13.93 -22.16 5.02
N ILE A 779 -14.63 -21.03 4.86
CA ILE A 779 -14.99 -20.15 5.97
C ILE A 779 -15.92 -20.86 6.97
N TYR A 780 -16.92 -21.61 6.47
CA TYR A 780 -17.82 -22.40 7.30
C TYR A 780 -17.08 -23.45 8.14
N GLU A 781 -16.20 -24.24 7.52
CA GLU A 781 -15.42 -25.28 8.20
C GLU A 781 -14.47 -24.68 9.24
N PHE A 782 -13.84 -23.54 8.93
CA PHE A 782 -13.01 -22.80 9.87
C PHE A 782 -13.81 -22.30 11.08
N ILE A 783 -14.97 -21.68 10.83
CA ILE A 783 -15.84 -21.18 11.91
C ILE A 783 -16.32 -22.32 12.81
N LEU A 784 -16.70 -23.47 12.24
CA LEU A 784 -17.08 -24.65 13.00
C LEU A 784 -15.96 -25.11 13.93
N LYS A 785 -14.74 -25.21 13.41
CA LYS A 785 -13.57 -25.68 14.17
C LYS A 785 -13.15 -24.72 15.28
N HIS A 786 -13.28 -23.41 15.05
CA HIS A 786 -12.78 -22.37 15.94
C HIS A 786 -13.87 -21.61 16.71
N LYS A 787 -15.13 -22.06 16.67
CA LYS A 787 -16.32 -21.38 17.23
C LYS A 787 -16.11 -20.75 18.60
N LYS A 788 -15.41 -21.44 19.52
CA LYS A 788 -15.20 -20.98 20.91
C LYS A 788 -14.30 -19.75 21.04
N ASN A 789 -13.42 -19.53 20.05
CA ASN A 789 -12.39 -18.48 20.09
C ASN A 789 -12.71 -17.31 19.16
N LEU A 790 -13.80 -17.39 18.40
CA LEU A 790 -14.19 -16.38 17.42
C LEU A 790 -15.36 -15.53 17.94
N LYS A 791 -15.35 -14.25 17.58
CA LYS A 791 -16.48 -13.33 17.80
C LYS A 791 -17.10 -12.96 16.46
N LEU A 792 -18.43 -12.97 16.40
CA LEU A 792 -19.18 -12.65 15.18
C LEU A 792 -18.82 -11.27 14.61
N SER A 793 -18.62 -10.26 15.46
CA SER A 793 -18.24 -8.91 15.04
C SER A 793 -16.85 -8.85 14.39
N GLN A 794 -15.90 -9.69 14.82
CA GLN A 794 -14.57 -9.77 14.23
C GLN A 794 -14.60 -10.45 12.86
N ILE A 795 -15.43 -11.51 12.71
CA ILE A 795 -15.65 -12.17 11.42
C ILE A 795 -16.25 -11.18 10.42
N SER A 796 -17.33 -10.51 10.83
CA SER A 796 -18.00 -9.46 10.05
C SER A 796 -17.03 -8.38 9.60
N ALA A 797 -16.25 -7.83 10.54
CA ALA A 797 -15.28 -6.78 10.24
C ALA A 797 -14.23 -7.25 9.24
N THR A 798 -13.61 -8.42 9.49
CA THR A 798 -12.55 -8.96 8.63
C THR A 798 -13.03 -9.16 7.19
N LEU A 799 -14.22 -9.74 7.03
CA LEU A 799 -14.79 -9.99 5.70
C LEU A 799 -15.19 -8.70 4.96
N GLN A 800 -15.57 -7.64 5.69
CA GLN A 800 -15.87 -6.33 5.08
C GLN A 800 -14.62 -5.59 4.59
N TYR A 801 -13.42 -5.95 5.05
CA TYR A 801 -12.16 -5.40 4.53
C TYR A 801 -11.67 -6.13 3.26
N ARG A 802 -12.31 -7.22 2.86
CA ARG A 802 -11.97 -7.93 1.61
C ARG A 802 -12.63 -7.22 0.42
N ASP A 803 -11.94 -7.21 -0.71
CA ASP A 803 -12.48 -6.62 -1.93
C ASP A 803 -13.75 -7.34 -2.38
N LEU A 804 -14.72 -6.57 -2.86
CA LEU A 804 -15.97 -7.08 -3.42
C LEU A 804 -15.75 -7.52 -4.87
N MET A 805 -15.97 -8.81 -5.12
CA MET A 805 -15.90 -9.45 -6.44
C MET A 805 -17.30 -9.69 -7.03
N ASP A 806 -17.33 -10.20 -8.26
CA ASP A 806 -18.54 -10.29 -9.10
C ASP A 806 -19.64 -11.18 -8.48
N GLU A 807 -19.26 -12.36 -7.99
CA GLU A 807 -20.18 -13.29 -7.33
C GLU A 807 -20.11 -13.11 -5.81
N LYS A 808 -21.26 -12.95 -5.16
CA LYS A 808 -21.32 -12.57 -3.75
C LYS A 808 -22.51 -13.14 -3.01
N ILE A 809 -22.32 -13.39 -1.73
CA ILE A 809 -23.39 -13.61 -0.77
C ILE A 809 -23.30 -12.62 0.38
N ALA A 810 -24.45 -12.20 0.89
CA ALA A 810 -24.55 -11.43 2.10
C ALA A 810 -25.60 -12.04 3.02
N VAL A 811 -25.26 -12.22 4.29
CA VAL A 811 -26.17 -12.74 5.32
C VAL A 811 -26.11 -11.88 6.58
N SER A 812 -27.27 -11.55 7.15
CA SER A 812 -27.33 -10.95 8.48
C SER A 812 -27.38 -12.06 9.52
N ALA A 813 -26.40 -12.11 10.43
CA ALA A 813 -26.34 -13.13 11.48
C ALA A 813 -26.57 -12.50 12.86
N LYS A 814 -27.45 -13.09 13.68
CA LYS A 814 -27.72 -12.61 15.05
C LYS A 814 -26.70 -13.13 16.07
N ASP A 815 -26.14 -14.30 15.83
CA ASP A 815 -25.15 -14.99 16.66
C ASP A 815 -24.34 -15.98 15.82
N MET A 816 -23.38 -16.66 16.45
CA MET A 816 -22.51 -17.65 15.77
C MET A 816 -23.27 -18.87 15.26
N ASP A 817 -24.32 -19.33 15.95
CA ASP A 817 -25.08 -20.51 15.56
C ASP A 817 -25.96 -20.22 14.34
N ASP A 818 -26.58 -19.04 14.31
CA ASP A 818 -27.33 -18.53 13.16
C ASP A 818 -26.44 -18.34 11.92
N LEU A 819 -25.19 -17.88 12.10
CA LEU A 819 -24.23 -17.81 11.00
C LEU A 819 -23.90 -19.21 10.46
N ILE A 820 -23.60 -20.16 11.34
CA ILE A 820 -23.25 -21.54 10.96
C ILE A 820 -24.40 -22.20 10.17
N ASP A 821 -25.64 -22.07 10.63
CA ASP A 821 -26.83 -22.59 9.91
C ASP A 821 -26.96 -22.00 8.50
N LYS A 822 -26.82 -20.67 8.37
CA LYS A 822 -26.94 -19.98 7.09
C LYS A 822 -25.84 -20.37 6.11
N LEU A 823 -24.60 -20.52 6.58
CA LEU A 823 -23.50 -20.97 5.71
C LEU A 823 -23.66 -22.46 5.32
N ASP A 824 -24.08 -23.33 6.24
CA ASP A 824 -24.35 -24.76 5.96
C ASP A 824 -25.43 -24.93 4.88
N ARG A 825 -26.54 -24.19 5.00
CA ARG A 825 -27.63 -24.20 4.01
C ARG A 825 -27.18 -23.71 2.64
N TYR A 826 -26.28 -22.73 2.58
CA TYR A 826 -25.66 -22.30 1.32
C TYR A 826 -24.78 -23.41 0.72
N VAL A 827 -23.94 -24.05 1.54
CA VAL A 827 -23.06 -25.15 1.10
C VAL A 827 -23.86 -26.34 0.56
N ARG A 828 -25.07 -26.59 1.09
CA ARG A 828 -26.01 -27.64 0.64
C ARG A 828 -26.87 -27.27 -0.57
N ASP A 829 -26.64 -26.11 -1.18
CA ASP A 829 -27.44 -25.56 -2.29
C ASP A 829 -28.96 -25.45 -1.99
N GLU A 830 -29.33 -25.22 -0.72
CA GLU A 830 -30.74 -25.01 -0.38
C GLU A 830 -31.21 -23.65 -0.91
N LYS A 831 -32.06 -23.66 -1.96
CA LYS A 831 -32.59 -22.50 -2.71
C LYS A 831 -33.29 -21.39 -1.89
N SER A 832 -33.38 -21.51 -0.57
CA SER A 832 -34.15 -20.63 0.30
C SER A 832 -33.36 -19.46 0.92
N LEU A 833 -32.06 -19.34 0.66
CA LEU A 833 -31.27 -18.16 1.01
C LEU A 833 -31.40 -17.11 -0.11
N LEU A 834 -32.56 -16.44 -0.15
CA LEU A 834 -32.74 -15.23 -0.93
C LEU A 834 -31.77 -14.15 -0.41
N VAL A 835 -30.88 -13.73 -1.30
CA VAL A 835 -30.01 -12.56 -1.18
C VAL A 835 -30.87 -11.36 -0.82
N GLU A 836 -30.76 -10.84 0.40
CA GLU A 836 -31.33 -9.52 0.73
C GLU A 836 -30.50 -8.45 0.02
N SER A 837 -31.07 -7.87 -1.04
CA SER A 837 -30.48 -6.79 -1.83
C SER A 837 -30.41 -5.44 -1.12
N ASP A 838 -30.87 -5.35 0.14
CA ASP A 838 -31.05 -4.10 0.89
C ASP A 838 -30.13 -3.96 2.11
N LEU A 839 -28.94 -4.56 2.09
CA LEU A 839 -27.90 -4.18 3.05
C LEU A 839 -27.28 -2.86 2.61
N LYS A 840 -27.88 -1.74 3.04
CA LYS A 840 -27.16 -0.48 3.21
C LYS A 840 -25.91 -0.80 4.01
N ILE A 841 -24.77 -0.88 3.32
CA ILE A 841 -23.47 -1.15 3.90
C ILE A 841 -23.29 -0.16 5.06
N ILE A 842 -23.39 -0.64 6.29
CA ILE A 842 -23.21 0.19 7.49
C ILE A 842 -21.70 0.41 7.64
N HIS A 843 -21.16 1.29 6.82
CA HIS A 843 -19.87 1.92 7.09
C HIS A 843 -20.13 3.04 8.08
N LYS A 844 -20.03 2.76 9.39
CA LYS A 844 -19.87 3.81 10.40
C LYS A 844 -19.35 3.24 11.74
N GLY A 845 -18.03 3.33 11.91
CA GLY A 845 -17.45 3.77 13.18
C GLY A 845 -17.11 2.74 14.26
N GLN A 846 -17.45 1.46 14.14
CA GLN A 846 -16.94 0.47 15.10
C GLN A 846 -15.54 0.00 14.68
N LYS A 847 -14.50 0.54 15.34
CA LYS A 847 -13.13 0.00 15.27
C LYS A 847 -13.10 -1.38 15.93
N THR A 848 -13.36 -2.42 15.16
CA THR A 848 -13.20 -3.82 15.57
C THR A 848 -11.93 -4.39 14.98
N ARG A 849 -11.16 -5.12 15.80
CA ARG A 849 -9.91 -5.76 15.37
C ARG A 849 -10.17 -6.84 14.31
N ARG A 850 -9.40 -6.81 13.23
CA ARG A 850 -9.35 -7.90 12.22
C ARG A 850 -8.81 -9.18 12.83
N ILE A 851 -9.16 -10.32 12.25
CA ILE A 851 -8.70 -11.66 12.67
C ILE A 851 -8.31 -12.50 11.46
N HIS A 852 -7.58 -13.59 11.69
CA HIS A 852 -7.36 -14.61 10.68
C HIS A 852 -8.69 -15.28 10.26
N LEU A 853 -8.89 -15.40 8.96
CA LEU A 853 -9.92 -16.22 8.31
C LEU A 853 -9.31 -16.86 7.06
N PRO A 854 -9.83 -18.01 6.59
CA PRO A 854 -9.39 -18.62 5.32
C PRO A 854 -9.36 -17.59 4.20
N THR A 855 -8.32 -17.66 3.36
CA THR A 855 -8.08 -16.75 2.24
C THR A 855 -8.73 -17.28 0.95
N TYR A 856 -8.62 -16.50 -0.12
CA TYR A 856 -9.24 -16.76 -1.41
C TYR A 856 -8.82 -18.12 -1.97
N PRO A 857 -9.78 -19.00 -2.32
CA PRO A 857 -9.47 -20.33 -2.81
C PRO A 857 -9.19 -20.31 -4.32
N PHE A 858 -7.98 -19.94 -4.72
CA PHE A 858 -7.55 -19.88 -6.13
C PHE A 858 -7.95 -21.12 -6.94
N GLU A 859 -8.25 -20.93 -8.22
CA GLU A 859 -8.48 -22.03 -9.14
C GLU A 859 -7.22 -22.91 -9.28
N LYS A 860 -7.39 -24.23 -9.20
CA LYS A 860 -6.28 -25.19 -9.28
C LYS A 860 -6.13 -25.76 -10.70
N LYS A 861 -5.82 -24.90 -11.68
CA LYS A 861 -5.56 -25.31 -13.08
C LYS A 861 -4.09 -25.63 -13.31
N SER A 862 -3.82 -26.69 -14.07
CA SER A 862 -2.46 -27.17 -14.35
C SER A 862 -1.76 -26.30 -15.40
N TYR A 863 -0.56 -25.84 -15.09
CA TYR A 863 0.35 -25.13 -15.98
C TYR A 863 1.75 -25.68 -15.76
N TRP A 864 2.27 -26.38 -16.76
CA TRP A 864 3.59 -27.00 -16.70
C TRP A 864 4.25 -26.94 -18.07
N PHE A 865 5.57 -26.84 -18.09
CA PHE A 865 6.34 -26.84 -19.32
C PHE A 865 6.29 -28.25 -19.94
N ASP A 866 5.58 -28.40 -21.05
CA ASP A 866 5.58 -29.65 -21.83
C ASP A 866 6.77 -29.67 -22.81
N SER A 867 7.74 -30.55 -22.54
CA SER A 867 8.86 -30.84 -23.45
C SER A 867 8.53 -31.94 -24.46
N THR A 868 7.37 -32.58 -24.34
CA THR A 868 6.90 -33.70 -25.16
C THR A 868 5.70 -33.32 -26.01
N THR A 869 5.85 -32.40 -26.96
CA THR A 869 4.82 -32.19 -27.99
C THR A 869 4.72 -33.41 -28.92
N LYS A 870 3.91 -34.40 -28.50
CA LYS A 870 3.01 -35.11 -29.40
C LYS A 870 2.03 -34.08 -29.99
N LYS A 871 1.76 -34.20 -31.29
CA LYS A 871 0.71 -33.48 -32.02
C LYS A 871 -0.67 -33.65 -31.35
N LYS A 872 -1.49 -32.58 -31.46
CA LYS A 872 -2.92 -32.37 -31.10
C LYS A 872 -3.13 -31.76 -29.71
N GLU A 873 -3.94 -30.73 -29.50
CA GLU A 873 -5.10 -30.16 -30.22
C GLU A 873 -5.03 -28.61 -30.18
N THR A 874 -5.49 -27.96 -31.25
CA THR A 874 -5.48 -26.50 -31.43
C THR A 874 -6.63 -25.85 -30.69
N ASP A 875 -6.33 -24.93 -29.77
CA ASP A 875 -7.28 -24.10 -29.05
C ASP A 875 -7.34 -22.67 -29.66
N ASP A 876 -8.42 -22.46 -30.42
CA ASP A 876 -9.13 -21.29 -30.98
C ASP A 876 -8.75 -19.81 -30.75
N ASN A 877 -7.51 -19.41 -30.41
CA ASN A 877 -7.22 -17.97 -30.19
C ASN A 877 -6.08 -17.36 -31.03
N ILE A 878 -5.82 -17.90 -32.22
CA ILE A 878 -4.90 -17.27 -33.21
C ILE A 878 -5.56 -16.10 -33.97
N CYS A 879 -6.88 -15.97 -33.93
CA CYS A 879 -7.61 -14.93 -34.68
C CYS A 879 -7.31 -13.48 -34.28
N ASN A 880 -6.64 -13.23 -33.16
CA ASN A 880 -6.31 -11.87 -32.72
C ASN A 880 -4.95 -11.35 -33.23
N PHE A 881 -4.22 -12.11 -34.06
CA PHE A 881 -2.85 -11.74 -34.48
C PHE A 881 -2.68 -11.30 -35.94
N PHE A 882 -3.73 -11.30 -36.78
CA PHE A 882 -3.61 -10.93 -38.20
C PHE A 882 -4.33 -9.63 -38.54
N TYR A 883 -3.59 -8.68 -39.14
CA TYR A 883 -4.16 -7.51 -39.84
C TYR A 883 -5.13 -8.00 -40.93
N LYS A 884 -6.27 -7.32 -41.11
CA LYS A 884 -7.30 -7.64 -42.12
C LYS A 884 -7.04 -6.85 -43.43
N PRO A 885 -6.34 -7.38 -44.44
CA PRO A 885 -6.20 -6.70 -45.73
C PRO A 885 -7.55 -6.62 -46.45
N THR A 886 -7.79 -5.52 -47.17
CA THR A 886 -8.94 -5.36 -48.07
C THR A 886 -8.43 -5.47 -49.50
N TRP A 887 -8.92 -6.45 -50.25
CA TRP A 887 -8.49 -6.71 -51.64
C TRP A 887 -9.45 -6.03 -52.62
N PHE A 888 -8.91 -5.39 -53.66
CA PHE A 888 -9.69 -4.84 -54.77
C PHE A 888 -9.21 -5.46 -56.08
N PRO A 889 -10.12 -5.85 -57.01
CA PRO A 889 -9.70 -6.21 -58.36
C PRO A 889 -9.09 -4.97 -59.03
N TYR A 890 -7.81 -5.06 -59.40
CA TYR A 890 -7.09 -3.98 -60.08
C TYR A 890 -6.93 -4.31 -61.56
N ASP A 891 -7.58 -3.51 -62.41
CA ASP A 891 -7.52 -3.64 -63.86
C ASP A 891 -6.33 -2.81 -64.37
N PHE A 892 -5.26 -3.49 -64.80
CA PHE A 892 -3.98 -2.83 -65.14
C PHE A 892 -4.17 -1.97 -66.39
N LYS A 893 -4.34 -0.65 -66.21
CA LYS A 893 -4.37 0.33 -67.30
C LYS A 893 -3.11 1.18 -67.25
N PRO A 894 -2.44 1.43 -68.39
CA PRO A 894 -1.26 2.28 -68.43
C PRO A 894 -1.61 3.67 -67.87
N HIS A 895 -0.83 4.11 -66.88
CA HIS A 895 -1.03 5.39 -66.22
C HIS A 895 -0.72 6.52 -67.20
N PRO A 896 -1.61 7.52 -67.38
CA PRO A 896 -1.31 8.69 -68.19
C PRO A 896 -0.18 9.51 -67.55
N GLU A 897 0.76 9.93 -68.39
CA GLU A 897 2.02 10.65 -68.11
C GLU A 897 2.03 11.46 -66.81
N LEU A 898 2.70 10.92 -65.78
CA LEU A 898 3.12 11.69 -64.61
C LEU A 898 4.44 12.39 -64.95
N LYS A 899 4.47 13.72 -64.79
CA LYS A 899 5.60 14.60 -65.15
C LYS A 899 6.86 14.49 -64.26
N VAL A 900 6.99 13.43 -63.46
CA VAL A 900 8.11 13.22 -62.54
C VAL A 900 8.60 11.79 -62.70
N LYS A 901 9.91 11.59 -62.90
CA LYS A 901 10.52 10.25 -62.97
C LYS A 901 10.45 9.58 -61.60
N ASN A 902 9.76 8.46 -61.48
CA ASN A 902 9.72 7.67 -60.25
C ASN A 902 10.87 6.65 -60.22
N ARG A 903 11.27 6.25 -59.01
CA ARG A 903 12.14 5.08 -58.78
C ARG A 903 11.25 3.89 -58.42
N VAL A 904 11.23 2.87 -59.28
CA VAL A 904 10.33 1.73 -59.17
C VAL A 904 11.15 0.47 -58.92
N LEU A 905 10.86 -0.29 -57.86
CA LEU A 905 11.49 -1.58 -57.58
C LEU A 905 10.51 -2.71 -57.90
N ILE A 906 10.93 -3.67 -58.72
CA ILE A 906 10.16 -4.88 -59.02
C ILE A 906 10.86 -6.07 -58.38
N ILE A 907 10.18 -6.70 -57.43
CA ILE A 907 10.64 -7.87 -56.69
C ILE A 907 9.85 -9.08 -57.19
N TYR A 908 10.54 -10.05 -57.79
CA TYR A 908 9.88 -11.14 -58.51
C TYR A 908 10.62 -12.47 -58.39
N PRO A 909 9.91 -13.62 -58.39
CA PRO A 909 10.55 -14.91 -58.58
C PRO A 909 10.91 -15.10 -60.08
N LYS A 910 11.93 -15.91 -60.39
CA LYS A 910 12.37 -16.14 -61.78
C LYS A 910 11.26 -16.58 -62.73
N ASP A 911 10.23 -17.23 -62.21
CA ASP A 911 9.15 -17.78 -63.03
C ASP A 911 8.15 -16.69 -63.48
N CYS A 912 8.23 -15.47 -62.91
CA CYS A 912 7.38 -14.33 -63.23
C CYS A 912 7.96 -13.36 -64.27
N LEU A 913 8.93 -13.79 -65.08
CA LEU A 913 9.63 -12.94 -66.06
C LEU A 913 8.70 -12.19 -67.01
N LYS A 914 7.64 -12.83 -67.52
CA LYS A 914 6.71 -12.17 -68.46
C LYS A 914 5.97 -11.00 -67.82
N LEU A 915 5.44 -11.19 -66.61
CA LEU A 915 4.67 -10.16 -65.90
C LEU A 915 5.59 -9.02 -65.44
N LYS A 916 6.79 -9.37 -64.95
CA LYS A 916 7.84 -8.39 -64.66
C LYS A 916 8.15 -7.53 -65.89
N THR A 917 8.35 -8.13 -67.07
CA THR A 917 8.69 -7.38 -68.29
C THR A 917 7.58 -6.40 -68.67
N VAL A 918 6.32 -6.81 -68.58
CA VAL A 918 5.17 -5.92 -68.84
C VAL A 918 5.14 -4.75 -67.86
N ILE A 919 5.45 -4.98 -66.57
CA ILE A 919 5.53 -3.90 -65.58
C ILE A 919 6.69 -2.96 -65.93
N SER A 920 7.89 -3.49 -66.19
CA SER A 920 9.06 -2.67 -66.57
C SER A 920 8.80 -1.82 -67.82
N GLU A 921 8.13 -2.35 -68.83
CA GLU A 921 7.79 -1.62 -70.06
C GLU A 921 6.81 -0.45 -69.81
N ASN A 922 5.86 -0.59 -68.88
CA ASN A 922 4.96 0.49 -68.50
C ASN A 922 5.65 1.65 -67.77
N TYR A 923 6.88 1.42 -67.29
CA TYR A 923 7.71 2.39 -66.60
C TYR A 923 8.97 2.74 -67.41
N SER A 924 8.93 2.63 -68.74
CA SER A 924 10.10 2.84 -69.63
C SER A 924 10.76 4.22 -69.52
N ASN A 925 10.04 5.21 -68.97
CA ASN A 925 10.54 6.57 -68.74
C ASN A 925 11.03 6.82 -67.30
N ASP A 926 10.85 5.86 -66.39
CA ASP A 926 11.20 5.90 -64.96
C ASP A 926 12.52 5.13 -64.67
N GLU A 927 13.04 5.23 -63.44
CA GLU A 927 14.24 4.49 -63.02
C GLU A 927 13.82 3.16 -62.37
N VAL A 928 13.95 2.05 -63.12
CA VAL A 928 13.46 0.73 -62.70
C VAL A 928 14.60 -0.12 -62.14
N PHE A 929 14.41 -0.62 -60.91
CA PHE A 929 15.28 -1.57 -60.23
C PHE A 929 14.59 -2.93 -60.18
N GLU A 930 15.38 -4.00 -60.29
CA GLU A 930 14.87 -5.36 -60.36
C GLU A 930 15.59 -6.23 -59.32
N LEU A 931 14.81 -6.93 -58.50
CA LEU A 931 15.31 -7.85 -57.49
C LEU A 931 14.67 -9.22 -57.70
N VAL A 932 15.51 -10.24 -57.89
CA VAL A 932 15.07 -11.63 -57.98
C VAL A 932 14.95 -12.18 -56.56
N LEU A 933 13.76 -12.65 -56.18
CA LEU A 933 13.51 -13.22 -54.85
C LEU A 933 14.45 -14.40 -54.56
N ASN A 934 15.11 -14.33 -53.39
CA ASN A 934 16.04 -15.32 -52.84
C ASN A 934 17.40 -15.47 -53.53
N GLU A 935 17.73 -14.67 -54.54
CA GLU A 935 19.11 -14.59 -55.06
C GLU A 935 19.92 -13.51 -54.36
N GLU A 936 19.26 -12.46 -53.89
CA GLU A 936 19.89 -11.37 -53.14
C GLU A 936 18.99 -10.99 -51.96
N ASP A 937 19.62 -10.69 -50.81
CA ASP A 937 18.91 -10.32 -49.59
C ASP A 937 18.21 -8.97 -49.77
N ILE A 938 16.89 -8.95 -49.50
CA ILE A 938 16.03 -7.78 -49.71
C ILE A 938 16.53 -6.57 -48.88
N ASP A 939 16.95 -6.80 -47.64
CA ASP A 939 17.43 -5.74 -46.76
C ASP A 939 18.74 -5.13 -47.30
N VAL A 940 19.64 -5.98 -47.81
CA VAL A 940 20.92 -5.53 -48.37
C VAL A 940 20.71 -4.76 -49.67
N PHE A 941 19.82 -5.25 -50.55
CA PHE A 941 19.57 -4.63 -51.84
C PHE A 941 18.89 -3.26 -51.70
N ILE A 942 17.87 -3.16 -50.84
CA ILE A 942 17.14 -1.91 -50.60
C ILE A 942 18.07 -0.85 -49.99
N ASN A 943 18.91 -1.23 -49.02
CA ASN A 943 19.90 -0.32 -48.46
C ASN A 943 20.91 0.21 -49.49
N LYS A 944 21.22 -0.56 -50.54
CA LYS A 944 22.15 -0.17 -51.60
C LYS A 944 21.52 0.81 -52.60
N ILE A 945 20.27 0.60 -52.99
CA ILE A 945 19.59 1.45 -53.98
C ILE A 945 18.93 2.69 -53.35
N GLY A 946 18.74 2.70 -52.03
CA GLY A 946 18.20 3.85 -51.30
C GLY A 946 16.68 4.01 -51.48
N HIS A 947 16.20 5.27 -51.52
CA HIS A 947 14.78 5.57 -51.57
C HIS A 947 14.11 5.05 -52.86
N ILE A 948 12.93 4.47 -52.70
CA ILE A 948 12.08 3.91 -53.76
C ILE A 948 10.67 4.46 -53.58
N ASP A 949 10.05 4.90 -54.67
CA ASP A 949 8.71 5.48 -54.63
C ASP A 949 7.62 4.41 -54.71
N ILE A 950 7.83 3.38 -55.54
CA ILE A 950 6.86 2.32 -55.82
C ILE A 950 7.54 0.95 -55.81
N ILE A 951 6.94 -0.01 -55.11
CA ILE A 951 7.43 -1.40 -55.09
C ILE A 951 6.35 -2.34 -55.64
N TYR A 952 6.68 -3.09 -56.69
CA TYR A 952 5.90 -4.21 -57.17
C TYR A 952 6.45 -5.50 -56.60
N PHE A 953 5.65 -6.21 -55.81
CA PHE A 953 6.00 -7.51 -55.27
C PHE A 953 5.16 -8.61 -55.95
N LEU A 954 5.84 -9.47 -56.71
CA LEU A 954 5.24 -10.56 -57.47
C LEU A 954 5.39 -11.93 -56.78
N GLY A 955 5.63 -11.94 -55.46
CA GLY A 955 5.77 -13.17 -54.68
C GLY A 955 4.42 -13.83 -54.40
N GLY A 956 4.34 -15.15 -54.60
CA GLY A 956 3.08 -15.90 -54.53
C GLY A 956 2.32 -16.03 -55.85
N ILE A 957 2.93 -15.74 -56.99
CA ILE A 957 2.36 -16.10 -58.30
C ILE A 957 2.88 -17.48 -58.70
N LYS A 958 2.01 -18.50 -58.77
CA LYS A 958 2.35 -19.88 -59.17
C LYS A 958 1.48 -20.36 -60.35
N GLU A 959 2.02 -21.21 -61.22
CA GLU A 959 1.23 -21.83 -62.31
C GLU A 959 0.39 -23.05 -61.84
N LYS A 960 0.59 -23.56 -60.61
CA LYS A 960 -0.13 -24.69 -59.99
C LYS A 960 -0.44 -24.46 -58.50
N GLU A 961 -1.51 -25.06 -58.00
CA GLU A 961 -1.88 -25.10 -56.56
C GLU A 961 -0.86 -25.90 -55.73
N ILE A 962 -0.64 -25.47 -54.48
CA ILE A 962 0.33 -26.07 -53.54
C ILE A 962 -0.34 -27.17 -52.72
N ASP A 963 0.32 -28.31 -52.54
CA ASP A 963 -0.11 -29.28 -51.54
C ASP A 963 0.42 -28.87 -50.16
N ILE A 964 -0.46 -28.35 -49.30
CA ILE A 964 -0.11 -27.87 -47.95
C ILE A 964 0.35 -28.98 -46.99
N TYR A 965 0.26 -30.24 -47.40
CA TYR A 965 0.75 -31.39 -46.62
C TYR A 965 2.17 -31.83 -47.04
N ASP A 966 2.71 -31.29 -48.13
CA ASP A 966 4.11 -31.46 -48.51
C ASP A 966 4.97 -30.37 -47.87
N LEU A 967 5.80 -30.77 -46.90
CA LEU A 967 6.66 -29.86 -46.15
C LEU A 967 7.72 -29.18 -47.01
N ASP A 968 8.15 -29.80 -48.12
CA ASP A 968 9.14 -29.22 -49.03
C ASP A 968 8.48 -28.18 -49.94
N GLU A 969 7.26 -28.42 -50.43
CA GLU A 969 6.48 -27.41 -51.17
C GLU A 969 6.06 -26.22 -50.27
N LEU A 970 5.76 -26.48 -48.99
CA LEU A 970 5.43 -25.44 -48.01
C LEU A 970 6.66 -24.58 -47.66
N LYS A 971 7.84 -25.19 -47.57
CA LYS A 971 9.12 -24.46 -47.40
C LYS A 971 9.42 -23.59 -48.61
N GLU A 972 9.22 -24.12 -49.81
CA GLU A 972 9.37 -23.36 -51.04
C GLU A 972 8.35 -22.20 -51.11
N SER A 973 7.14 -22.37 -50.56
CA SER A 973 6.16 -21.29 -50.40
C SER A 973 6.57 -20.23 -49.37
N GLN A 974 7.19 -20.62 -48.25
CA GLN A 974 7.73 -19.66 -47.28
C GLN A 974 8.88 -18.82 -47.86
N GLU A 975 9.68 -19.43 -48.73
CA GLU A 975 10.82 -18.76 -49.35
C GLU A 975 10.40 -17.90 -50.56
N LYS A 976 9.53 -18.39 -51.45
CA LYS A 976 9.19 -17.71 -52.74
C LYS A 976 7.77 -17.13 -52.79
N GLY A 977 6.94 -17.37 -51.77
CA GLY A 977 5.51 -17.03 -51.73
C GLY A 977 5.20 -15.77 -50.93
N ILE A 978 3.91 -15.54 -50.64
CA ILE A 978 3.38 -14.34 -49.99
C ILE A 978 4.00 -14.06 -48.61
N LEU A 979 4.50 -15.10 -47.92
CA LEU A 979 5.13 -14.98 -46.61
C LEU A 979 6.48 -14.25 -46.64
N SER A 980 7.16 -14.21 -47.79
CA SER A 980 8.38 -13.40 -47.96
C SER A 980 8.09 -11.88 -47.97
N LEU A 981 6.82 -11.48 -48.17
CA LEU A 981 6.37 -10.09 -48.04
C LEU A 981 6.62 -9.51 -46.65
N PHE A 982 6.55 -10.33 -45.59
CA PHE A 982 6.79 -9.86 -44.22
C PHE A 982 8.22 -9.38 -44.00
N ARG A 983 9.20 -9.96 -44.71
CA ARG A 983 10.58 -9.48 -44.68
C ARG A 983 10.69 -8.14 -45.40
N LEU A 984 10.04 -8.02 -46.56
CA LEU A 984 10.00 -6.77 -47.33
C LEU A 984 9.36 -5.61 -46.55
N VAL A 985 8.20 -5.83 -45.90
CA VAL A 985 7.50 -4.77 -45.15
C VAL A 985 8.38 -4.21 -44.03
N LYS A 986 9.13 -5.08 -43.34
CA LYS A 986 10.10 -4.66 -42.32
C LYS A 986 11.27 -3.87 -42.92
N ALA A 987 11.77 -4.28 -44.09
CA ALA A 987 12.87 -3.61 -44.80
C ALA A 987 12.51 -2.17 -45.24
N ILE A 988 11.25 -1.96 -45.63
CA ILE A 988 10.79 -0.70 -46.26
C ILE A 988 10.09 0.26 -45.31
N GLU A 989 9.89 -0.14 -44.05
CA GLU A 989 9.19 0.65 -43.03
C GLU A 989 9.76 2.08 -42.90
N ALA A 990 11.08 2.23 -43.09
CA ALA A 990 11.75 3.53 -43.03
C ALA A 990 11.47 4.48 -44.22
N PHE A 991 11.02 3.95 -45.37
CA PHE A 991 10.90 4.71 -46.62
C PHE A 991 9.45 4.98 -47.06
N ASN A 992 8.49 4.28 -46.47
CA ASN A 992 7.03 4.37 -46.74
C ASN A 992 6.65 4.40 -48.25
N PRO A 993 7.15 3.47 -49.09
CA PRO A 993 6.85 3.43 -50.51
C PRO A 993 5.41 2.98 -50.79
N LYS A 994 4.90 3.26 -52.00
CA LYS A 994 3.65 2.64 -52.47
C LYS A 994 3.92 1.17 -52.84
N LEU A 995 3.53 0.26 -51.96
CA LEU A 995 3.66 -1.19 -52.17
C LEU A 995 2.44 -1.76 -52.91
N ILE A 996 2.69 -2.40 -54.05
CA ILE A 996 1.70 -3.09 -54.89
C ILE A 996 2.04 -4.57 -54.91
N VAL A 997 1.17 -5.39 -54.32
CA VAL A 997 1.33 -6.85 -54.24
C VAL A 997 0.48 -7.50 -55.32
N ILE A 998 1.10 -8.28 -56.20
CA ILE A 998 0.42 -9.07 -57.21
C ILE A 998 0.70 -10.54 -56.90
N THR A 999 -0.34 -11.29 -56.57
CA THR A 999 -0.26 -12.70 -56.17
C THR A 999 -1.49 -13.44 -56.69
N ASN A 1000 -1.34 -14.74 -56.98
CA ASN A 1000 -2.48 -15.66 -57.18
C ASN A 1000 -2.58 -16.72 -56.07
N ASP A 1001 -1.68 -16.68 -55.08
CA ASP A 1001 -1.72 -17.39 -53.80
C ASP A 1001 -2.75 -16.74 -52.87
N VAL A 1002 -4.01 -16.81 -53.29
CA VAL A 1002 -5.18 -16.29 -52.54
C VAL A 1002 -6.18 -17.44 -52.39
N HIS A 1003 -6.07 -18.18 -51.29
CA HIS A 1003 -7.02 -19.27 -51.02
C HIS A 1003 -8.38 -18.71 -50.60
N LYS A 1004 -9.40 -19.00 -51.40
CA LYS A 1004 -10.80 -18.72 -51.06
C LYS A 1004 -11.28 -19.83 -50.12
N VAL A 1005 -11.31 -19.55 -48.82
CA VAL A 1005 -11.88 -20.48 -47.84
C VAL A 1005 -13.39 -20.57 -48.11
N THR A 1006 -13.86 -21.71 -48.59
CA THR A 1006 -15.30 -21.94 -48.82
C THR A 1006 -15.94 -22.52 -47.56
N GLU A 1007 -17.25 -22.34 -47.40
CA GLU A 1007 -18.01 -22.88 -46.25
C GLU A 1007 -17.99 -24.42 -46.16
N GLU A 1008 -17.53 -25.12 -47.20
CA GLU A 1008 -17.34 -26.58 -47.14
C GLU A 1008 -15.96 -26.98 -46.60
N ASP A 1009 -14.96 -26.08 -46.62
CA ASP A 1009 -13.61 -26.32 -46.05
C ASP A 1009 -13.54 -26.00 -44.54
N VAL A 1010 -14.57 -25.35 -43.99
CA VAL A 1010 -14.68 -25.01 -42.57
C VAL A 1010 -16.13 -25.23 -42.16
N GLY A 1011 -16.39 -26.29 -41.39
CA GLY A 1011 -17.74 -26.75 -41.03
C GLY A 1011 -18.56 -25.83 -40.12
N PHE A 1012 -18.65 -24.54 -40.43
CA PHE A 1012 -19.52 -23.55 -39.78
C PHE A 1012 -20.10 -22.59 -40.84
N SER A 1013 -21.43 -22.51 -40.90
CA SER A 1013 -22.17 -21.60 -41.80
C SER A 1013 -22.06 -20.14 -41.34
N PHE A 1014 -21.72 -19.23 -42.25
CA PHE A 1014 -21.82 -17.78 -42.05
C PHE A 1014 -23.01 -17.23 -42.83
N SER A 1015 -24.13 -17.00 -42.14
CA SER A 1015 -25.22 -16.18 -42.71
C SER A 1015 -24.88 -14.69 -42.58
N GLY A 1016 -24.60 -14.03 -43.70
CA GLY A 1016 -24.51 -12.57 -43.79
C GLY A 1016 -23.93 -12.13 -45.13
N SER A 1017 -24.81 -11.71 -46.05
CA SER A 1017 -24.49 -11.34 -47.44
C SER A 1017 -23.58 -10.11 -47.58
N LEU A 1018 -22.76 -10.19 -48.64
CA LEU A 1018 -21.94 -9.17 -49.33
C LEU A 1018 -22.22 -7.69 -49.04
#